data_AF-A0A1I8J1C3-F1
#
_entry.id   AF-A0A1I8J1C3-F1
#
_cell.length_a   1.000
_cell.length_b   1.000
_cell.length_c   1.000
_cell.angle_alpha   90.00
_cell.angle_beta   90.00
_cell.angle_gamma   90.00
#
_symmetry.space_group_name_H-M   'P 1'
#
loop_
_entity.id
_entity.type
_entity.pdbx_description
1 polymer ?
#
loop_
_entity_poly.entity_id
_entity_poly.type
_entity_poly.pdbx_seq_one_letter_code
_entity_poly.pdbx_strand_id
1 'polypeptide(L)'
;VEMATTPASTAGSTTSGVVAACSTRLWYIHLASTAIAFIGGLLLVLLVRLVRWLVKRIRRSRQGSSTEIGKDATMVAKGNGQTIEGDRIDWTAEVKEWANELISAQSITGRILVVLIFSLSVSSLGIYIYEATFLVGFVENCVPWSQSVLNQVDLAFNIVFLIYFCIRFLAAQDKLWFWLEIYSIVDYCTVPPAFVNIYLNQSWLGLRFIRCLRIMTLPDVLQYLSVLKSGTVIRFFQMVTTFLSVWVIGAGITHLCENSGDPQYEYSNVNGITFGNCMYFTIVTMSTVGFGDYSPKTDWGKFFISFYIMVALGIFASFIPEIAEIITSRSPYAGRYKKEHGRRHVVVCGAVTKESIESFLEDFLHEDREDTDVEVVCINKKAPSLEFQSLLKRNFGHLVYFIGSVLNPTDCQRVCLESSAAAIILCNKYDEDPDAEDASNIMRVISIKNVSPKTRCIIQLLQYHNKGYLLNIPNWDWRLGDECLCVAEMKQGFLAQSCLAPGFSTLMANLFSTRAMSDSHLIGSWEKDYQDGSAMEIYSEYFSDSFVGMTFQEAVMLCYNKLRVILFAIEAKNSEGDRFLSINPPGRSAIIYNGCHGFFVADSQEEVRRAYLYCNRCHGTWPIPAKFEMQLPDGGQRPGIAGSRRLPHEKVLAAVQHLTSSSGLRRESFRGKY
;
A
#
# COMPACT_ATOMS: atom_id res chain seq x y z
N VAL A 1 -30.36 -56.90 25.36
CA VAL A 1 -29.16 -57.77 25.35
C VAL A 1 -28.12 -57.09 26.22
N GLU A 2 -27.62 -57.86 27.16
CA GLU A 2 -26.96 -57.57 28.44
C GLU A 2 -25.88 -56.47 28.57
N MET A 3 -25.89 -55.90 29.79
CA MET A 3 -24.78 -55.51 30.68
C MET A 3 -23.59 -54.73 30.11
N ALA A 4 -23.39 -53.52 30.65
CA ALA A 4 -22.06 -53.01 30.96
C ALA A 4 -22.06 -52.38 32.36
N THR A 5 -21.19 -52.96 33.18
CA THR A 5 -20.92 -52.77 34.60
C THR A 5 -20.31 -51.42 34.96
N THR A 6 -20.52 -51.02 36.22
CA THR A 6 -19.76 -50.04 37.01
C THR A 6 -18.24 -50.07 36.75
N PRO A 7 -17.54 -48.93 36.95
CA PRO A 7 -16.17 -48.99 37.44
C PRO A 7 -16.00 -48.18 38.73
N ALA A 8 -15.50 -48.85 39.77
CA ALA A 8 -14.75 -48.23 40.85
C ALA A 8 -13.29 -48.71 40.78
N SER A 9 -12.37 -47.75 40.93
CA SER A 9 -10.96 -47.87 41.31
C SER A 9 -10.03 -48.75 40.47
N THR A 10 -9.18 -48.09 39.67
CA THR A 10 -7.70 -48.18 39.75
C THR A 10 -7.09 -47.29 38.66
N ALA A 11 -6.52 -46.14 39.05
CA ALA A 11 -5.69 -45.34 38.16
C ALA A 11 -4.36 -45.07 38.86
N GLY A 12 -3.32 -45.66 38.28
CA GLY A 12 -1.93 -45.39 38.61
C GLY A 12 -1.53 -43.97 38.23
N SER A 13 -0.47 -43.51 38.89
CA SER A 13 0.15 -42.21 38.75
C SER A 13 0.63 -41.91 37.32
N THR A 14 -0.09 -41.04 36.63
CA THR A 14 0.46 -40.08 35.66
C THR A 14 -0.40 -38.81 35.71
N THR A 15 0.27 -37.66 35.87
CA THR A 15 -0.31 -36.32 35.93
C THR A 15 -1.25 -36.04 34.75
N SER A 16 -2.54 -36.20 34.98
CA SER A 16 -3.62 -35.90 34.04
C SER A 16 -4.74 -35.20 34.82
N GLY A 17 -5.30 -34.14 34.24
CA GLY A 17 -6.13 -33.15 34.94
C GLY A 17 -7.30 -33.77 35.72
N VAL A 18 -7.39 -33.42 37.00
CA VAL A 18 -8.48 -33.84 37.89
C VAL A 18 -9.74 -33.09 37.47
N VAL A 19 -10.69 -33.79 36.84
CA VAL A 19 -12.08 -33.32 36.66
C VAL A 19 -12.93 -34.04 37.69
N ALA A 20 -13.60 -33.29 38.57
CA ALA A 20 -14.49 -33.85 39.58
C ALA A 20 -15.91 -33.32 39.36
N ALA A 21 -16.84 -34.22 39.07
CA ALA A 21 -18.26 -33.87 38.96
C ALA A 21 -18.82 -33.50 40.33
N CYS A 22 -19.55 -32.38 40.39
CA CYS A 22 -20.17 -31.88 41.62
C CYS A 22 -21.45 -32.67 41.97
N SER A 23 -21.60 -33.05 43.24
CA SER A 23 -22.82 -33.72 43.75
C SER A 23 -24.01 -32.76 43.94
N THR A 24 -23.74 -31.45 44.07
CA THR A 24 -24.73 -30.39 44.21
C THR A 24 -24.36 -29.24 43.28
N ARG A 25 -25.35 -28.74 42.52
CA ARG A 25 -25.17 -27.59 41.62
C ARG A 25 -25.35 -26.28 42.38
N LEU A 26 -24.38 -25.38 42.32
CA LEU A 26 -24.36 -24.10 43.06
C LEU A 26 -24.16 -22.86 42.15
N TRP A 27 -24.30 -23.00 40.84
CA TRP A 27 -24.20 -21.92 39.84
C TRP A 27 -25.00 -20.64 40.19
N TYR A 28 -26.14 -20.77 40.87
CA TYR A 28 -26.96 -19.64 41.30
C TYR A 28 -26.26 -18.73 42.31
N ILE A 29 -25.33 -19.25 43.14
CA ILE A 29 -24.54 -18.44 44.07
C ILE A 29 -23.54 -17.58 43.30
N HIS A 30 -22.91 -18.13 42.27
CA HIS A 30 -22.02 -17.37 41.40
C HIS A 30 -22.78 -16.28 40.64
N LEU A 31 -23.97 -16.57 40.11
CA LEU A 31 -24.82 -15.57 39.46
C LEU A 31 -25.36 -14.52 40.45
N ALA A 32 -25.72 -14.93 41.66
CA ALA A 32 -26.12 -13.99 42.71
C ALA A 32 -24.98 -13.04 43.07
N SER A 33 -23.73 -13.51 43.07
CA SER A 33 -22.56 -12.65 43.35
C SER A 33 -22.37 -11.54 42.32
N THR A 34 -22.61 -11.82 41.03
CA THR A 34 -22.54 -10.79 39.97
C THR A 34 -23.69 -9.79 40.11
N ALA A 35 -24.91 -10.28 40.37
CA ALA A 35 -26.09 -9.44 40.58
C ALA A 35 -25.96 -8.55 41.82
N ILE A 36 -25.46 -9.07 42.93
CA ILE A 36 -25.22 -8.32 44.17
C ILE A 36 -24.14 -7.26 43.94
N ALA A 37 -23.04 -7.60 43.26
CA ALA A 37 -21.99 -6.63 42.94
C ALA A 37 -22.53 -5.48 42.07
N PHE A 38 -23.32 -5.81 41.04
CA PHE A 38 -23.92 -4.81 40.14
C PHE A 38 -24.95 -3.92 40.83
N ILE A 39 -25.96 -4.51 41.47
CA ILE A 39 -27.07 -3.80 42.13
C ILE A 39 -26.55 -3.03 43.35
N GLY A 40 -25.71 -3.66 44.17
CA GLY A 40 -25.11 -3.04 45.35
C GLY A 40 -24.28 -1.82 45.00
N GLY A 41 -23.43 -1.93 43.97
CA GLY A 41 -22.65 -0.79 43.48
C GLY A 41 -23.51 0.33 42.88
N LEU A 42 -24.55 -0.01 42.12
CA LEU A 42 -25.49 0.98 41.56
C LEU A 42 -26.23 1.74 42.67
N LEU A 43 -26.75 1.02 43.67
CA LEU A 43 -27.41 1.63 44.83
C LEU A 43 -26.45 2.51 45.62
N LEU A 44 -25.19 2.10 45.80
CA LEU A 44 -24.16 2.91 46.45
C LEU A 44 -23.92 4.23 45.70
N VAL A 45 -23.78 4.18 44.36
CA VAL A 45 -23.59 5.38 43.54
C VAL A 45 -24.80 6.31 43.63
N LEU A 46 -26.02 5.77 43.60
CA LEU A 46 -27.26 6.53 43.74
C LEU A 46 -27.41 7.13 45.15
N LEU A 47 -27.05 6.38 46.20
CA LEU A 47 -27.07 6.85 47.57
C LEU A 47 -26.07 7.98 47.79
N VAL A 48 -24.85 7.87 47.26
CA VAL A 48 -23.84 8.95 47.32
C VAL A 48 -24.32 10.19 46.56
N ARG A 49 -24.98 10.03 45.41
CA ARG A 49 -25.59 11.15 44.67
C ARG A 49 -26.72 11.80 45.48
N LEU A 50 -27.60 11.00 46.09
CA LEU A 50 -28.69 11.48 46.93
C LEU A 50 -28.17 12.24 48.15
N VAL A 51 -27.17 11.70 48.85
CA VAL A 51 -26.53 12.36 50.00
C VAL A 51 -25.87 13.67 49.58
N ARG A 52 -25.11 13.71 48.48
CA ARG A 52 -24.52 14.96 47.97
C ARG A 52 -25.59 15.99 47.59
N TRP A 53 -26.68 15.55 46.99
CA TRP A 53 -27.81 16.42 46.66
C TRP A 53 -28.50 16.96 47.91
N LEU A 54 -28.76 16.11 48.92
CA LEU A 54 -29.33 16.51 50.21
C LEU A 54 -28.42 17.49 50.95
N VAL A 55 -27.12 17.23 51.02
CA VAL A 55 -26.13 18.14 51.63
C VAL A 55 -26.10 19.49 50.90
N LYS A 56 -26.13 19.50 49.57
CA LYS A 56 -26.19 20.74 48.77
C LYS A 56 -27.52 21.48 48.98
N ARG A 57 -28.63 20.78 49.12
CA ARG A 57 -29.97 21.34 49.41
C ARG A 57 -30.03 21.92 50.82
N ILE A 58 -29.48 21.25 51.83
CA ILE A 58 -29.38 21.73 53.21
C ILE A 58 -28.45 22.95 53.30
N ARG A 59 -27.30 22.94 52.59
CA ARG A 59 -26.37 24.08 52.55
C ARG A 59 -27.01 25.31 51.88
N ARG A 60 -27.79 25.13 50.81
CA ARG A 60 -28.60 26.19 50.18
C ARG A 60 -29.72 26.70 51.10
N SER A 61 -30.36 25.82 51.86
CA SER A 61 -31.37 26.20 52.86
C SER A 61 -30.77 27.01 54.02
N ARG A 62 -29.53 26.72 54.44
CA ARG A 62 -28.81 27.46 55.50
C ARG A 62 -28.29 28.83 55.03
N GLN A 63 -27.95 28.98 53.76
CA GLN A 63 -27.55 30.27 53.17
C GLN A 63 -28.74 31.21 52.87
N GLY A 64 -29.97 30.74 53.04
CA GLY A 64 -31.19 31.54 52.89
C GLY A 64 -31.62 32.37 54.11
N SER A 65 -30.84 32.41 55.19
CA SER A 65 -31.20 33.17 56.42
C SER A 65 -30.11 34.12 56.93
N SER A 66 -29.34 34.72 56.03
CA SER A 66 -28.43 35.83 56.36
C SER A 66 -28.42 36.88 55.24
N THR A 67 -29.36 37.83 55.39
CA THR A 67 -29.23 39.27 55.13
C THR A 67 -29.05 39.75 53.68
N GLU A 68 -30.19 40.15 53.09
CA GLU A 68 -30.25 41.34 52.24
C GLU A 68 -29.69 42.54 53.02
N ILE A 69 -28.59 43.14 52.55
CA ILE A 69 -28.24 44.57 52.57
C ILE A 69 -26.88 44.67 51.86
N GLY A 70 -26.81 45.40 50.75
CA GLY A 70 -25.55 45.79 50.10
C GLY A 70 -25.26 45.19 48.72
N LYS A 71 -26.22 45.22 47.79
CA LYS A 71 -25.90 45.24 46.35
C LYS A 71 -25.85 46.70 45.93
N ASP A 72 -24.65 47.28 45.94
CA ASP A 72 -24.22 48.41 45.09
C ASP A 72 -22.82 48.86 45.51
N ALA A 73 -21.83 47.99 45.27
CA ALA A 73 -20.44 48.38 45.07
C ALA A 73 -19.66 47.14 44.59
N THR A 74 -18.82 47.30 43.58
CA THR A 74 -17.92 46.29 42.97
C THR A 74 -18.48 45.44 41.81
N MET A 75 -18.93 46.12 40.75
CA MET A 75 -18.29 45.87 39.45
C MET A 75 -16.85 46.40 39.54
N VAL A 76 -15.89 45.70 38.92
CA VAL A 76 -14.42 45.86 39.00
C VAL A 76 -13.75 44.95 40.04
N ALA A 77 -13.54 43.69 39.66
CA ALA A 77 -12.35 42.88 39.98
C ALA A 77 -12.41 41.53 39.26
N LYS A 78 -12.25 41.52 37.92
CA LYS A 78 -11.72 40.36 37.21
C LYS A 78 -10.21 40.47 37.29
N GLY A 79 -9.61 39.81 38.28
CA GLY A 79 -8.18 39.75 38.46
C GLY A 79 -7.85 38.83 39.63
N ASN A 80 -7.05 37.80 39.35
CA ASN A 80 -6.39 36.87 40.26
C ASN A 80 -6.61 37.14 41.76
N GLY A 81 -7.43 36.30 42.37
CA GLY A 81 -7.56 36.20 43.81
C GLY A 81 -7.80 34.74 44.18
N GLN A 82 -6.72 34.02 44.47
CA GLN A 82 -6.78 32.82 45.29
C GLN A 82 -7.43 33.22 46.63
N THR A 83 -8.70 32.87 46.81
CA THR A 83 -9.29 32.81 48.14
C THR A 83 -8.73 31.58 48.83
N ILE A 84 -7.80 31.84 49.75
CA ILE A 84 -7.29 30.90 50.75
C ILE A 84 -8.47 30.57 51.68
N GLU A 85 -9.27 29.56 51.31
CA GLU A 85 -10.04 28.76 52.27
C GLU A 85 -9.18 27.56 52.65
N GLY A 86 -8.90 27.43 53.94
CA GLY A 86 -7.80 26.62 54.49
C GLY A 86 -7.75 25.16 54.05
N ASP A 87 -6.53 24.74 53.68
CA ASP A 87 -5.81 23.52 54.09
C ASP A 87 -6.62 22.28 54.50
N ARG A 88 -7.58 21.91 53.66
CA ARG A 88 -7.87 20.49 53.40
C ARG A 88 -7.32 20.19 52.03
N ILE A 89 -6.11 19.64 52.00
CA ILE A 89 -5.56 18.91 50.85
C ILE A 89 -6.72 18.05 50.31
N ASP A 90 -7.19 18.36 49.11
CA ASP A 90 -8.28 17.62 48.50
C ASP A 90 -7.67 16.34 47.92
N TRP A 91 -7.30 15.39 48.79
CA TRP A 91 -6.70 14.09 48.44
C TRP A 91 -7.48 13.39 47.33
N THR A 92 -8.78 13.67 47.22
CA THR A 92 -9.64 13.09 46.18
C THR A 92 -9.36 13.65 44.79
N ALA A 93 -8.90 14.91 44.68
CA ALA A 93 -8.50 15.53 43.43
C ALA A 93 -7.15 14.99 42.95
N GLU A 94 -6.14 14.93 43.84
CA GLU A 94 -4.80 14.41 43.51
C GLU A 94 -4.84 12.93 43.10
N VAL A 95 -5.57 12.09 43.84
CA VAL A 95 -5.74 10.66 43.49
C VAL A 95 -6.45 10.49 42.16
N LYS A 96 -7.41 11.36 41.84
CA LYS A 96 -8.13 11.33 40.57
C LYS A 96 -7.25 11.77 39.41
N GLU A 97 -6.41 12.78 39.58
CA GLU A 97 -5.44 13.22 38.57
C GLU A 97 -4.41 12.14 38.29
N TRP A 98 -3.84 11.54 39.35
CA TRP A 98 -2.94 10.40 39.23
C TRP A 98 -3.59 9.23 38.47
N ALA A 99 -4.83 8.87 38.81
CA ALA A 99 -5.55 7.79 38.13
C ALA A 99 -5.84 8.13 36.66
N ASN A 100 -6.14 9.40 36.34
CA ASN A 100 -6.33 9.87 34.96
C ASN A 100 -5.04 9.78 34.15
N GLU A 101 -3.90 10.17 34.73
CA GLU A 101 -2.59 10.09 34.06
C GLU A 101 -2.18 8.63 33.74
N LEU A 102 -2.56 7.71 34.63
CA LEU A 102 -2.26 6.29 34.46
C LEU A 102 -3.13 5.63 33.38
N ILE A 103 -4.37 6.09 33.20
CA ILE A 103 -5.30 5.55 32.17
C ILE A 103 -5.09 6.21 30.81
N SER A 104 -4.73 7.49 30.75
CA SER A 104 -4.67 8.26 29.50
C SER A 104 -3.57 7.79 28.53
N ALA A 105 -2.74 6.82 28.91
CA ALA A 105 -1.62 6.28 28.14
C ALA A 105 -0.66 7.35 27.57
N GLN A 106 -0.72 8.57 28.12
CA GLN A 106 0.16 9.69 27.80
C GLN A 106 1.52 9.47 28.47
N SER A 107 1.52 8.94 29.69
CA SER A 107 2.70 8.53 30.43
C SER A 107 3.24 7.18 29.96
N ILE A 108 4.56 6.96 30.09
CA ILE A 108 5.19 5.66 29.79
C ILE A 108 4.63 4.58 30.72
N THR A 109 4.38 4.92 31.99
CA THR A 109 3.75 4.04 32.99
C THR A 109 2.34 3.63 32.57
N GLY A 110 1.52 4.56 32.06
CA GLY A 110 0.20 4.26 31.54
C GLY A 110 0.22 3.34 30.31
N ARG A 111 1.16 3.55 29.37
CA ARG A 111 1.33 2.66 28.21
C ARG A 111 1.69 1.23 28.62
N ILE A 112 2.62 1.08 29.58
CA ILE A 112 2.99 -0.24 30.13
C ILE A 112 1.78 -0.89 30.79
N LEU A 113 1.02 -0.15 31.60
CA LEU A 113 -0.18 -0.67 32.26
C LEU A 113 -1.21 -1.17 31.24
N VAL A 114 -1.50 -0.39 30.21
CA VAL A 114 -2.48 -0.77 29.18
C VAL A 114 -2.06 -2.05 28.43
N VAL A 115 -0.78 -2.16 28.04
CA VAL A 115 -0.25 -3.38 27.40
C VAL A 115 -0.28 -4.58 28.34
N LEU A 116 0.05 -4.39 29.61
CA LEU A 116 0.02 -5.44 30.63
C LEU A 116 -1.42 -5.95 30.82
N ILE A 117 -2.39 -5.06 31.01
CA ILE A 117 -3.79 -5.42 31.19
C ILE A 117 -4.36 -6.11 29.96
N PHE A 118 -3.99 -5.66 28.76
CA PHE A 118 -4.39 -6.31 27.52
C PHE A 118 -3.82 -7.73 27.41
N SER A 119 -2.52 -7.90 27.67
CA SER A 119 -1.84 -9.20 27.64
C SER A 119 -2.45 -10.18 28.65
N LEU A 120 -2.70 -9.73 29.87
CA LEU A 120 -3.38 -10.52 30.90
C LEU A 120 -4.81 -10.88 30.51
N SER A 121 -5.52 -9.99 29.81
CA SER A 121 -6.89 -10.25 29.35
C SER A 121 -6.92 -11.34 28.26
N VAL A 122 -5.96 -11.32 27.32
CA VAL A 122 -5.79 -12.38 26.32
C VAL A 122 -5.44 -13.72 26.99
N SER A 123 -4.52 -13.72 27.96
CA SER A 123 -4.17 -14.93 28.73
C SER A 123 -5.37 -15.46 29.53
N SER A 124 -6.16 -14.59 30.16
CA SER A 124 -7.36 -14.96 30.90
C SER A 124 -8.46 -15.55 30.01
N LEU A 125 -8.58 -15.07 28.77
CA LEU A 125 -9.45 -15.70 27.76
C LEU A 125 -8.90 -17.07 27.34
N GLY A 126 -7.59 -17.20 27.17
CA GLY A 126 -6.93 -18.48 26.87
C GLY A 126 -7.20 -19.54 27.94
N ILE A 127 -7.17 -19.17 29.23
CA ILE A 127 -7.55 -20.05 30.34
C ILE A 127 -9.01 -20.50 30.19
N TYR A 128 -9.93 -19.58 29.88
CA TYR A 128 -11.33 -19.92 29.64
C TYR A 128 -11.49 -20.92 28.49
N ILE A 129 -10.87 -20.67 27.33
CA ILE A 129 -10.97 -21.57 26.15
C ILE A 129 -10.40 -22.95 26.49
N TYR A 130 -9.27 -23.00 27.18
CA TYR A 130 -8.65 -24.26 27.60
C TYR A 130 -9.57 -25.05 28.54
N GLU A 131 -10.08 -24.40 29.59
CA GLU A 131 -10.97 -25.03 30.57
C GLU A 131 -12.30 -25.47 29.93
N ALA A 132 -12.88 -24.64 29.06
CA ALA A 132 -14.11 -24.95 28.31
C ALA A 132 -13.95 -26.10 27.30
N THR A 133 -12.73 -26.30 26.77
CA THR A 133 -12.45 -27.43 25.87
C THR A 133 -12.30 -28.74 26.64
N PHE A 134 -11.76 -28.68 27.86
CA PHE A 134 -11.50 -29.86 28.69
C PHE A 134 -12.74 -30.31 29.48
N LEU A 135 -13.59 -29.37 29.90
CA LEU A 135 -14.86 -29.66 30.58
C LEU A 135 -15.98 -29.95 29.57
N VAL A 136 -16.02 -31.20 29.08
CA VAL A 136 -17.07 -31.65 28.16
C VAL A 136 -18.30 -32.11 28.95
N GLY A 137 -19.46 -31.48 28.72
CA GLY A 137 -20.74 -31.88 29.33
C GLY A 137 -20.92 -31.47 30.80
N PHE A 138 -19.97 -30.74 31.38
CA PHE A 138 -20.06 -30.20 32.74
C PHE A 138 -19.72 -28.70 32.74
N VAL A 139 -20.46 -27.92 33.53
CA VAL A 139 -20.25 -26.46 33.67
C VAL A 139 -19.59 -26.10 35.01
N GLU A 140 -19.59 -27.04 35.96
CA GLU A 140 -19.02 -26.89 37.30
C GLU A 140 -17.95 -27.97 37.53
N ASN A 141 -16.85 -27.59 38.17
CA ASN A 141 -15.78 -28.49 38.57
C ASN A 141 -15.52 -28.38 40.08
N CYS A 142 -15.59 -29.51 40.78
CA CYS A 142 -15.48 -29.61 42.24
C CYS A 142 -14.06 -29.97 42.68
N VAL A 143 -13.08 -29.20 42.24
CA VAL A 143 -11.68 -29.35 42.66
C VAL A 143 -11.31 -28.20 43.59
N PRO A 144 -10.79 -28.48 44.81
CA PRO A 144 -10.31 -27.43 45.70
C PRO A 144 -9.27 -26.55 45.01
N TRP A 145 -9.38 -25.23 45.21
CA TRP A 145 -8.54 -24.25 44.52
C TRP A 145 -7.03 -24.49 44.74
N SER A 146 -6.66 -25.06 45.90
CA SER A 146 -5.28 -25.38 46.28
C SER A 146 -4.63 -26.44 45.37
N GLN A 147 -5.44 -27.29 44.73
CA GLN A 147 -4.95 -28.38 43.88
C GLN A 147 -4.89 -28.00 42.39
N SER A 148 -5.64 -26.98 41.97
CA SER A 148 -5.74 -26.56 40.57
C SER A 148 -4.89 -25.31 40.29
N VAL A 149 -3.77 -25.48 39.59
CA VAL A 149 -2.88 -24.37 39.18
C VAL A 149 -3.63 -23.34 38.32
N LEU A 150 -4.54 -23.78 37.43
CA LEU A 150 -5.30 -22.88 36.57
C LEU A 150 -6.20 -21.92 37.35
N ASN A 151 -6.88 -22.39 38.42
CA ASN A 151 -7.72 -21.51 39.24
C ASN A 151 -6.88 -20.53 40.07
N GLN A 152 -5.66 -20.90 40.48
CA GLN A 152 -4.74 -20.01 41.19
C GLN A 152 -4.27 -18.87 40.28
N VAL A 153 -3.91 -19.20 39.03
CA VAL A 153 -3.52 -18.21 38.01
C VAL A 153 -4.72 -17.33 37.64
N ASP A 154 -5.91 -17.91 37.45
CA ASP A 154 -7.14 -17.15 37.16
C ASP A 154 -7.45 -16.15 38.29
N LEU A 155 -7.31 -16.57 39.55
CA LEU A 155 -7.48 -15.68 40.70
C LEU A 155 -6.48 -14.53 40.69
N ALA A 156 -5.20 -14.80 40.42
CA ALA A 156 -4.17 -13.76 40.34
C ALA A 156 -4.52 -12.70 39.27
N PHE A 157 -4.99 -13.13 38.09
CA PHE A 157 -5.45 -12.21 37.04
C PHE A 157 -6.67 -11.39 37.48
N ASN A 158 -7.65 -12.00 38.14
CA ASN A 158 -8.83 -11.29 38.63
C ASN A 158 -8.51 -10.26 39.73
N ILE A 159 -7.49 -10.49 40.56
CA ILE A 159 -7.00 -9.49 41.53
C ILE A 159 -6.44 -8.27 40.80
N VAL A 160 -5.62 -8.48 39.75
CA VAL A 160 -5.11 -7.38 38.93
C VAL A 160 -6.24 -6.63 38.23
N PHE A 161 -7.24 -7.34 37.70
CA PHE A 161 -8.42 -6.70 37.09
C PHE A 161 -9.27 -5.93 38.10
N LEU A 162 -9.38 -6.39 39.35
CA LEU A 162 -10.05 -5.65 40.41
C LEU A 162 -9.33 -4.33 40.71
N ILE A 163 -7.99 -4.35 40.81
CA ILE A 163 -7.19 -3.14 41.00
C ILE A 163 -7.39 -2.19 39.81
N TYR A 164 -7.31 -2.71 38.58
CA TYR A 164 -7.53 -1.92 37.38
C TYR A 164 -8.93 -1.31 37.31
N PHE A 165 -9.96 -2.08 37.67
CA PHE A 165 -11.33 -1.61 37.81
C PHE A 165 -11.44 -0.45 38.82
N CYS A 166 -10.81 -0.57 39.99
CA CYS A 166 -10.78 0.51 40.99
C CYS A 166 -10.10 1.78 40.46
N ILE A 167 -8.98 1.66 39.75
CA ILE A 167 -8.28 2.81 39.13
C ILE A 167 -9.20 3.49 38.11
N ARG A 168 -9.85 2.72 37.22
CA ARG A 168 -10.83 3.26 36.26
C ARG A 168 -12.02 3.92 36.94
N PHE A 169 -12.55 3.30 38.00
CA PHE A 169 -13.64 3.87 38.78
C PHE A 169 -13.25 5.19 39.44
N LEU A 170 -12.02 5.34 39.96
CA LEU A 170 -11.53 6.58 40.56
C LEU A 170 -11.39 7.71 39.53
N ALA A 171 -10.82 7.40 38.37
CA ALA A 171 -10.61 8.34 37.26
C ALA A 171 -11.92 8.87 36.64
N ALA A 172 -12.95 8.01 36.54
CA ALA A 172 -14.20 8.34 35.86
C ALA A 172 -14.83 9.67 36.32
N GLN A 173 -15.19 10.54 35.37
CA GLN A 173 -15.88 11.80 35.69
C GLN A 173 -17.32 11.54 36.16
N ASP A 174 -18.04 10.68 35.43
CA ASP A 174 -19.40 10.25 35.76
C ASP A 174 -19.44 8.81 36.24
N LYS A 175 -19.60 8.62 37.56
CA LYS A 175 -19.62 7.30 38.19
C LYS A 175 -20.78 6.41 37.74
N LEU A 176 -21.92 6.99 37.35
CA LEU A 176 -23.10 6.21 36.90
C LEU A 176 -22.94 5.72 35.46
N TRP A 177 -22.41 6.55 34.56
CA TRP A 177 -22.10 6.13 33.19
C TRP A 177 -21.01 5.08 33.17
N PHE A 178 -19.97 5.26 33.98
CA PHE A 178 -18.92 4.25 34.17
C PHE A 178 -19.48 2.90 34.64
N TRP A 179 -20.49 2.91 35.51
CA TRP A 179 -21.13 1.68 36.01
C TRP A 179 -21.94 0.93 34.95
N LEU A 180 -22.40 1.62 33.90
CA LEU A 180 -23.13 1.04 32.77
C LEU A 180 -22.24 0.80 31.54
N GLU A 181 -20.94 1.08 31.65
CA GLU A 181 -19.96 0.86 30.58
C GLU A 181 -19.75 -0.64 30.34
N ILE A 182 -19.65 -1.06 29.07
CA ILE A 182 -19.54 -2.48 28.68
C ILE A 182 -18.37 -3.17 29.39
N TYR A 183 -17.21 -2.53 29.47
CA TYR A 183 -16.03 -3.10 30.12
C TYR A 183 -16.17 -3.24 31.64
N SER A 184 -16.97 -2.38 32.28
CA SER A 184 -17.30 -2.50 33.70
C SER A 184 -18.24 -3.69 33.94
N ILE A 185 -19.21 -3.91 33.03
CA ILE A 185 -20.09 -5.09 33.04
C ILE A 185 -19.28 -6.39 32.95
N VAL A 186 -18.26 -6.43 32.09
CA VAL A 186 -17.32 -7.57 31.99
C VAL A 186 -16.67 -7.86 33.35
N ASP A 187 -16.24 -6.83 34.08
CA ASP A 187 -15.58 -6.99 35.38
C ASP A 187 -16.56 -7.54 36.44
N TYR A 188 -17.80 -7.05 36.49
CA TYR A 188 -18.82 -7.57 37.44
C TYR A 188 -19.22 -9.00 37.15
N CYS A 189 -19.22 -9.42 35.88
CA CYS A 189 -19.58 -10.77 35.48
C CYS A 189 -18.45 -11.79 35.72
N THR A 190 -17.20 -11.35 35.88
CA THR A 190 -16.03 -12.24 35.88
C THR A 190 -15.22 -12.20 37.17
N VAL A 191 -15.14 -11.06 37.85
CA VAL A 191 -14.31 -10.87 39.05
C VAL A 191 -14.99 -11.41 40.33
N PRO A 192 -16.23 -11.02 40.70
CA PRO A 192 -16.90 -11.55 41.89
C PRO A 192 -17.05 -13.09 41.91
N PRO A 193 -17.45 -13.76 40.81
CA PRO A 193 -17.52 -15.23 40.79
C PRO A 193 -16.19 -15.91 41.06
N ALA A 194 -15.07 -15.31 40.64
CA ALA A 194 -13.74 -15.85 40.90
C ALA A 194 -13.39 -15.88 42.40
N PHE A 195 -13.87 -14.91 43.17
CA PHE A 195 -13.72 -14.91 44.64
C PHE A 195 -14.67 -15.91 45.31
N VAL A 196 -15.89 -16.06 44.80
CA VAL A 196 -16.85 -17.06 45.29
C VAL A 196 -16.33 -18.49 45.10
N ASN A 197 -15.59 -18.75 44.02
CA ASN A 197 -14.95 -20.05 43.79
C ASN A 197 -14.03 -20.48 44.95
N ILE A 198 -13.35 -19.52 45.61
CA ILE A 198 -12.48 -19.80 46.77
C ILE A 198 -13.33 -20.24 47.97
N TYR A 199 -14.44 -19.53 48.20
CA TYR A 199 -15.31 -19.80 49.34
C TYR A 199 -16.04 -21.14 49.22
N LEU A 200 -16.51 -21.47 48.01
CA LEU A 200 -17.27 -22.70 47.76
C LEU A 200 -16.38 -23.90 47.41
N ASN A 201 -15.09 -23.72 47.12
CA ASN A 201 -14.21 -24.76 46.55
C ASN A 201 -14.79 -25.44 45.30
N GLN A 202 -15.54 -24.68 44.49
CA GLN A 202 -16.15 -25.10 43.24
C GLN A 202 -15.89 -24.04 42.17
N SER A 203 -15.41 -24.43 40.99
CA SER A 203 -15.26 -23.51 39.85
C SER A 203 -16.44 -23.62 38.91
N TRP A 204 -17.01 -22.46 38.54
CA TRP A 204 -18.07 -22.36 37.56
C TRP A 204 -17.58 -21.68 36.28
N LEU A 205 -17.79 -22.33 35.14
CA LEU A 205 -17.38 -21.82 33.82
C LEU A 205 -18.26 -20.63 33.38
N GLY A 206 -19.57 -20.72 33.64
CA GLY A 206 -20.55 -19.63 33.58
C GLY A 206 -20.31 -18.52 32.57
N LEU A 207 -20.23 -17.28 33.08
CA LEU A 207 -20.10 -16.04 32.31
C LEU A 207 -18.65 -15.70 31.90
N ARG A 208 -17.70 -16.62 32.05
CA ARG A 208 -16.28 -16.35 31.75
C ARG A 208 -16.02 -16.01 30.28
N PHE A 209 -16.86 -16.45 29.34
CA PHE A 209 -16.75 -16.09 27.92
C PHE A 209 -16.88 -14.59 27.65
N ILE A 210 -17.52 -13.83 28.54
CA ILE A 210 -17.67 -12.36 28.43
C ILE A 210 -16.30 -11.66 28.44
N ARG A 211 -15.25 -12.31 28.96
CA ARG A 211 -13.85 -11.82 28.89
C ARG A 211 -13.38 -11.54 27.46
N CYS A 212 -13.98 -12.18 26.45
CA CYS A 212 -13.65 -11.94 25.05
C CYS A 212 -13.92 -10.49 24.60
N LEU A 213 -14.91 -9.80 25.19
CA LEU A 213 -15.19 -8.39 24.89
C LEU A 213 -13.98 -7.47 25.13
N ARG A 214 -13.02 -7.88 25.97
CA ARG A 214 -11.78 -7.12 26.18
C ARG A 214 -10.87 -7.11 24.96
N ILE A 215 -11.00 -8.05 24.02
CA ILE A 215 -10.29 -8.03 22.73
C ILE A 215 -10.67 -6.79 21.91
N MET A 216 -11.88 -6.24 22.08
CA MET A 216 -12.31 -5.02 21.41
C MET A 216 -11.47 -3.79 21.79
N THR A 217 -10.69 -3.85 22.87
CA THR A 217 -9.76 -2.76 23.27
C THR A 217 -8.43 -2.79 22.48
N LEU A 218 -8.16 -3.84 21.70
CA LEU A 218 -6.93 -3.98 20.92
C LEU A 218 -6.64 -2.78 20.00
N PRO A 219 -7.61 -2.23 19.24
CA PRO A 219 -7.35 -1.06 18.38
C PRO A 219 -6.86 0.15 19.19
N ASP A 220 -7.40 0.36 20.39
CA ASP A 220 -7.00 1.46 21.28
C ASP A 220 -5.58 1.23 21.82
N VAL A 221 -5.28 0.00 22.25
CA VAL A 221 -3.94 -0.40 22.71
C VAL A 221 -2.89 -0.17 21.61
N LEU A 222 -3.19 -0.59 20.38
CA LEU A 222 -2.27 -0.43 19.25
C LEU A 222 -2.11 1.04 18.81
N GLN A 223 -3.14 1.88 19.00
CA GLN A 223 -3.04 3.33 18.81
C GLN A 223 -2.15 3.97 19.86
N TYR A 224 -2.28 3.60 21.14
CA TYR A 224 -1.40 4.11 22.21
C TYR A 224 0.07 3.75 21.98
N LEU A 225 0.34 2.58 21.37
CA LEU A 225 1.68 2.16 20.97
C LEU A 225 2.19 2.83 19.67
N SER A 226 1.40 3.71 19.04
CA SER A 226 1.73 4.37 17.77
C SER A 226 2.01 3.41 16.61
N VAL A 227 1.50 2.17 16.69
CA VAL A 227 1.61 1.15 15.64
C VAL A 227 0.59 1.45 14.53
N LEU A 228 -0.63 1.82 14.90
CA LEU A 228 -1.69 2.20 13.97
C LEU A 228 -1.72 3.72 13.82
N LYS A 229 -1.36 4.21 12.62
CA LYS A 229 -1.36 5.64 12.29
C LYS A 229 -2.48 6.05 11.33
N SER A 230 -2.97 5.11 10.53
CA SER A 230 -4.01 5.37 9.53
C SER A 230 -5.39 5.05 10.08
N GLY A 231 -6.34 5.97 9.89
CA GLY A 231 -7.75 5.77 10.28
C GLY A 231 -8.37 4.53 9.63
N THR A 232 -8.02 4.23 8.38
CA THR A 232 -8.49 3.02 7.67
C THR A 232 -8.01 1.74 8.36
N VAL A 233 -6.77 1.73 8.84
CA VAL A 233 -6.20 0.55 9.52
C VAL A 233 -6.80 0.41 10.92
N ILE A 234 -7.05 1.51 11.63
CA ILE A 234 -7.75 1.48 12.93
C ILE A 234 -9.15 0.89 12.76
N ARG A 235 -9.92 1.37 11.78
CA ARG A 235 -11.26 0.88 11.45
C ARG A 235 -11.24 -0.63 11.12
N PHE A 236 -10.26 -1.09 10.34
CA PHE A 236 -10.06 -2.51 10.05
C PHE A 236 -9.89 -3.36 11.31
N PHE A 237 -8.97 -2.98 12.21
CA PHE A 237 -8.77 -3.73 13.47
C PHE A 237 -10.01 -3.70 14.37
N GLN A 238 -10.73 -2.58 14.40
CA GLN A 238 -11.96 -2.46 15.18
C GLN A 238 -13.06 -3.40 14.67
N MET A 239 -13.24 -3.50 13.35
CA MET A 239 -14.20 -4.42 12.76
C MET A 239 -13.82 -5.89 13.00
N VAL A 240 -12.56 -6.25 12.79
CA VAL A 240 -12.06 -7.62 13.01
C VAL A 240 -12.22 -8.05 14.47
N THR A 241 -11.84 -7.19 15.42
CA THR A 241 -11.93 -7.49 16.86
C THR A 241 -13.38 -7.57 17.33
N THR A 242 -14.27 -6.72 16.82
CA THR A 242 -15.72 -6.77 17.09
C THR A 242 -16.33 -8.06 16.53
N PHE A 243 -16.00 -8.43 15.30
CA PHE A 243 -16.46 -9.67 14.66
C PHE A 243 -16.06 -10.91 15.48
N LEU A 244 -14.77 -11.01 15.84
CA LEU A 244 -14.25 -12.11 16.66
C LEU A 244 -14.93 -12.17 18.04
N SER A 245 -15.17 -11.01 18.66
CA SER A 245 -15.81 -10.94 19.98
C SER A 245 -17.25 -11.44 19.94
N VAL A 246 -18.04 -11.01 18.95
CA VAL A 246 -19.43 -11.49 18.76
C VAL A 246 -19.48 -12.99 18.49
N TRP A 247 -18.56 -13.49 17.67
CA TRP A 247 -18.47 -14.93 17.37
C TRP A 247 -18.19 -15.77 18.62
N VAL A 248 -17.16 -15.40 19.40
CA VAL A 248 -16.78 -16.12 20.63
C VAL A 248 -17.86 -16.02 21.71
N ILE A 249 -18.56 -14.89 21.83
CA ILE A 249 -19.69 -14.73 22.77
C ILE A 249 -20.87 -15.59 22.36
N GLY A 250 -21.20 -15.63 21.06
CA GLY A 250 -22.23 -16.53 20.53
C GLY A 250 -21.93 -17.99 20.86
N ALA A 251 -20.68 -18.40 20.67
CA ALA A 251 -20.23 -19.75 21.00
C ALA A 251 -20.28 -20.01 22.52
N GLY A 252 -19.85 -19.05 23.34
CA GLY A 252 -19.84 -19.15 24.80
C GLY A 252 -21.24 -19.25 25.41
N ILE A 253 -22.21 -18.47 24.93
CA ILE A 253 -23.60 -18.56 25.38
C ILE A 253 -24.22 -19.88 24.94
N THR A 254 -24.01 -20.29 23.69
CA THR A 254 -24.51 -21.58 23.18
C THR A 254 -23.93 -22.75 24.00
N HIS A 255 -22.62 -22.71 24.27
CA HIS A 255 -21.94 -23.69 25.11
C HIS A 255 -22.50 -23.72 26.53
N LEU A 256 -22.78 -22.55 27.12
CA LEU A 256 -23.37 -22.46 28.46
C LEU A 256 -24.79 -23.05 28.50
N CYS A 257 -25.66 -22.67 27.56
CA CYS A 257 -27.04 -23.16 27.52
C CYS A 257 -27.11 -24.67 27.29
N GLU A 258 -26.39 -25.19 26.29
CA GLU A 258 -26.45 -26.60 25.92
C GLU A 258 -25.84 -27.54 26.97
N ASN A 259 -24.74 -27.13 27.61
CA ASN A 259 -24.08 -27.93 28.65
C ASN A 259 -24.74 -27.79 30.04
N SER A 260 -25.48 -26.71 30.29
CA SER A 260 -26.23 -26.57 31.56
C SER A 260 -27.52 -27.38 31.54
N GLY A 261 -28.21 -27.42 30.40
CA GLY A 261 -29.59 -27.91 30.28
C GLY A 261 -30.61 -26.88 30.77
N ASP A 262 -31.89 -27.18 30.58
CA ASP A 262 -33.00 -26.28 30.93
C ASP A 262 -33.51 -26.55 32.37
N PRO A 263 -33.73 -25.50 33.17
CA PRO A 263 -34.30 -25.64 34.52
C PRO A 263 -35.68 -26.33 34.54
N GLN A 264 -36.48 -26.14 33.50
CA GLN A 264 -37.84 -26.66 33.38
C GLN A 264 -37.90 -28.20 33.32
N TYR A 265 -36.81 -28.82 32.86
CA TYR A 265 -36.68 -30.28 32.76
C TYR A 265 -35.72 -30.82 33.83
N GLU A 266 -35.55 -30.10 34.93
CA GLU A 266 -34.62 -30.46 36.03
C GLU A 266 -33.19 -30.71 35.50
N TYR A 267 -32.79 -29.97 34.46
CA TYR A 267 -31.50 -30.11 33.78
C TYR A 267 -31.20 -31.51 33.22
N SER A 268 -32.23 -32.29 32.88
CA SER A 268 -32.07 -33.62 32.27
C SER A 268 -31.67 -33.59 30.80
N ASN A 269 -31.94 -32.48 30.10
CA ASN A 269 -31.73 -32.32 28.66
C ASN A 269 -30.37 -31.70 28.28
N VAL A 270 -29.29 -32.19 28.90
CA VAL A 270 -27.93 -31.73 28.61
C VAL A 270 -27.46 -32.25 27.25
N ASN A 271 -26.88 -31.38 26.46
CA ASN A 271 -26.25 -31.72 25.18
C ASN A 271 -24.77 -31.35 25.27
N GLY A 272 -23.94 -32.35 25.60
CA GLY A 272 -22.49 -32.20 25.85
C GLY A 272 -21.68 -31.80 24.63
N ILE A 273 -21.84 -30.57 24.15
CA ILE A 273 -21.11 -30.02 22.99
C ILE A 273 -19.84 -29.33 23.50
N THR A 274 -18.71 -29.61 22.83
CA THR A 274 -17.44 -28.94 23.13
C THR A 274 -17.46 -27.48 22.69
N PHE A 275 -16.69 -26.62 23.34
CA PHE A 275 -16.59 -25.21 22.96
C PHE A 275 -16.17 -25.01 21.49
N GLY A 276 -15.26 -25.84 20.98
CA GLY A 276 -14.85 -25.81 19.56
C GLY A 276 -15.99 -26.12 18.59
N ASN A 277 -16.86 -27.07 18.93
CA ASN A 277 -18.04 -27.39 18.12
C ASN A 277 -19.09 -26.25 18.19
N CYS A 278 -19.22 -25.56 19.33
CA CYS A 278 -20.05 -24.35 19.43
C CYS A 278 -19.49 -23.19 18.58
N MET A 279 -18.16 -23.01 18.53
CA MET A 279 -17.50 -22.04 17.65
C MET A 279 -17.75 -22.37 16.18
N TYR A 280 -17.62 -23.63 15.79
CA TYR A 280 -17.93 -24.09 14.43
C TYR A 280 -19.42 -23.87 14.08
N PHE A 281 -20.34 -24.27 14.96
CA PHE A 281 -21.78 -24.08 14.76
C PHE A 281 -22.15 -22.60 14.56
N THR A 282 -21.59 -21.72 15.40
CA THR A 282 -21.92 -20.28 15.36
C THR A 282 -21.36 -19.56 14.14
N ILE A 283 -20.19 -19.95 13.61
CA ILE A 283 -19.67 -19.36 12.35
C ILE A 283 -20.45 -19.87 11.12
N VAL A 284 -20.83 -21.16 11.10
CA VAL A 284 -21.69 -21.75 10.05
C VAL A 284 -23.06 -21.10 10.03
N THR A 285 -23.59 -20.79 11.21
CA THR A 285 -24.89 -20.11 11.36
C THR A 285 -24.79 -18.64 10.97
N MET A 286 -23.75 -17.93 11.40
CA MET A 286 -23.50 -16.51 11.07
C MET A 286 -23.28 -16.30 9.57
N SER A 287 -22.66 -17.27 8.89
CA SER A 287 -22.44 -17.25 7.43
C SER A 287 -23.64 -17.74 6.61
N THR A 288 -24.77 -18.07 7.25
CA THR A 288 -26.00 -18.58 6.60
C THR A 288 -25.86 -19.92 5.88
N VAL A 289 -24.80 -20.69 6.16
CA VAL A 289 -24.58 -22.01 5.53
C VAL A 289 -25.48 -23.09 6.11
N GLY A 290 -25.51 -23.23 7.44
CA GLY A 290 -26.46 -24.09 8.15
C GLY A 290 -26.41 -25.59 7.78
N PHE A 291 -25.25 -26.26 7.94
CA PHE A 291 -25.12 -27.69 7.64
C PHE A 291 -26.05 -28.62 8.44
N GLY A 292 -26.45 -28.22 9.65
CA GLY A 292 -27.36 -28.98 10.52
C GLY A 292 -26.72 -30.18 11.24
N ASP A 293 -25.39 -30.31 11.18
CA ASP A 293 -24.60 -31.31 11.89
C ASP A 293 -24.55 -31.06 13.40
N TYR A 294 -24.47 -29.80 13.82
CA TYR A 294 -24.69 -29.34 15.19
C TYR A 294 -25.88 -28.40 15.23
N SER A 295 -26.73 -28.55 16.25
CA SER A 295 -27.87 -27.68 16.52
C SER A 295 -28.19 -27.65 18.01
N PRO A 296 -28.69 -26.51 18.54
CA PRO A 296 -29.09 -26.42 19.93
C PRO A 296 -30.34 -27.27 20.18
N LYS A 297 -30.27 -28.14 21.18
CA LYS A 297 -31.39 -29.00 21.58
C LYS A 297 -32.19 -28.37 22.72
N THR A 298 -31.55 -27.54 23.55
CA THR A 298 -32.18 -26.86 24.69
C THR A 298 -33.11 -25.74 24.23
N ASP A 299 -34.15 -25.47 25.01
CA ASP A 299 -35.12 -24.42 24.69
C ASP A 299 -34.50 -23.03 24.87
N TRP A 300 -33.68 -22.84 25.92
CA TRP A 300 -32.92 -21.61 26.10
C TRP A 300 -31.87 -21.41 25.00
N GLY A 301 -31.23 -22.48 24.52
CA GLY A 301 -30.31 -22.44 23.38
C GLY A 301 -31.00 -22.04 22.07
N LYS A 302 -32.19 -22.60 21.79
CA LYS A 302 -33.01 -22.23 20.61
C LYS A 302 -33.50 -20.79 20.67
N PHE A 303 -33.92 -20.33 21.85
CA PHE A 303 -34.33 -18.93 22.05
C PHE A 303 -33.17 -17.97 21.79
N PHE A 304 -31.99 -18.26 22.36
CA PHE A 304 -30.79 -17.47 22.14
C PHE A 304 -30.38 -17.45 20.67
N ILE A 305 -30.28 -18.61 20.00
CA ILE A 305 -29.79 -18.66 18.63
C ILE A 305 -30.69 -17.89 17.66
N SER A 306 -32.00 -17.88 17.92
CA SER A 306 -32.97 -17.13 17.12
C SER A 306 -32.69 -15.63 17.13
N PHE A 307 -32.34 -15.06 18.30
CA PHE A 307 -31.94 -13.66 18.41
C PHE A 307 -30.52 -13.42 17.87
N TYR A 308 -29.59 -14.34 18.16
CA TYR A 308 -28.22 -14.26 17.68
C TYR A 308 -28.15 -14.19 16.15
N ILE A 309 -28.93 -15.00 15.43
CA ILE A 309 -28.94 -15.00 13.95
C ILE A 309 -29.28 -13.60 13.40
N MET A 310 -30.26 -12.91 13.98
CA MET A 310 -30.67 -11.57 13.54
C MET A 310 -29.53 -10.54 13.65
N VAL A 311 -28.78 -10.58 14.76
CA VAL A 311 -27.64 -9.68 14.98
C VAL A 311 -26.42 -10.10 14.16
N ALA A 312 -26.10 -11.40 14.19
CA ALA A 312 -24.91 -11.96 13.55
C ALA A 312 -24.96 -11.80 12.02
N LEU A 313 -26.13 -11.96 11.40
CA LEU A 313 -26.31 -11.77 9.96
C LEU A 313 -26.05 -10.31 9.55
N GLY A 314 -26.55 -9.33 10.31
CA GLY A 314 -26.32 -7.91 10.03
C GLY A 314 -24.84 -7.53 10.13
N ILE A 315 -24.14 -8.06 11.14
CA ILE A 315 -22.70 -7.85 11.31
C ILE A 315 -21.91 -8.54 10.19
N PHE A 316 -22.23 -9.80 9.86
CA PHE A 316 -21.54 -10.54 8.80
C PHE A 316 -21.70 -9.86 7.43
N ALA A 317 -22.93 -9.46 7.07
CA ALA A 317 -23.25 -8.85 5.79
C ALA A 317 -22.62 -7.45 5.62
N SER A 318 -22.41 -6.70 6.71
CA SER A 318 -21.79 -5.37 6.64
C SER A 318 -20.26 -5.43 6.76
N PHE A 319 -19.73 -6.28 7.64
CA PHE A 319 -18.29 -6.24 7.96
C PHE A 319 -17.43 -6.94 6.90
N ILE A 320 -17.88 -8.05 6.32
CA ILE A 320 -17.08 -8.81 5.36
C ILE A 320 -16.78 -8.00 4.08
N PRO A 321 -17.76 -7.34 3.42
CA PRO A 321 -17.48 -6.54 2.22
C PRO A 321 -16.55 -5.36 2.50
N GLU A 322 -16.73 -4.67 3.62
CA GLU A 322 -15.91 -3.52 3.99
C GLU A 322 -14.47 -3.93 4.34
N ILE A 323 -14.28 -5.06 5.03
CA ILE A 323 -12.95 -5.65 5.24
C ILE A 323 -12.29 -5.97 3.88
N ALA A 324 -13.04 -6.55 2.94
CA ALA A 324 -12.52 -6.86 1.61
C ALA A 324 -12.12 -5.60 0.82
N GLU A 325 -12.92 -4.53 0.91
CA GLU A 325 -12.61 -3.23 0.28
C GLU A 325 -11.32 -2.64 0.86
N ILE A 326 -11.14 -2.66 2.19
CA ILE A 326 -9.91 -2.13 2.82
C ILE A 326 -8.68 -2.94 2.38
N ILE A 327 -8.77 -4.27 2.34
CA ILE A 327 -7.65 -5.13 1.92
C ILE A 327 -7.30 -4.89 0.44
N THR A 328 -8.32 -4.73 -0.42
CA THR A 328 -8.13 -4.53 -1.87
C THR A 328 -7.77 -3.08 -2.25
N SER A 329 -8.06 -2.10 -1.40
CA SER A 329 -7.77 -0.67 -1.63
C SER A 329 -6.27 -0.34 -1.76
N ARG A 330 -5.37 -1.29 -1.45
CA ARG A 330 -3.93 -1.08 -1.60
C ARG A 330 -3.58 -0.98 -3.09
N SER A 331 -3.44 0.24 -3.60
CA SER A 331 -3.13 0.45 -5.02
C SER A 331 -1.80 -0.23 -5.38
N PRO A 332 -1.75 -1.03 -6.46
CA PRO A 332 -0.52 -1.71 -6.89
C PRO A 332 0.60 -0.72 -7.27
N TYR A 333 0.23 0.53 -7.59
CA TYR A 333 1.11 1.61 -8.04
C TYR A 333 1.71 2.46 -6.90
N ALA A 334 1.49 2.09 -5.63
CA ALA A 334 2.03 2.81 -4.47
C ALA A 334 3.45 2.38 -4.07
N GLY A 335 4.01 1.33 -4.70
CA GLY A 335 5.32 0.77 -4.38
C GLY A 335 6.51 1.71 -4.64
N ARG A 336 7.73 1.18 -4.50
CA ARG A 336 8.99 1.88 -4.82
C ARG A 336 9.63 1.25 -6.05
N TYR A 337 10.23 2.08 -6.91
CA TYR A 337 11.01 1.60 -8.04
C TYR A 337 12.29 0.92 -7.55
N LYS A 338 12.52 -0.32 -8.00
CA LYS A 338 13.71 -1.10 -7.68
C LYS A 338 14.59 -1.12 -8.93
N LYS A 339 15.60 -0.26 -8.95
CA LYS A 339 16.56 -0.18 -10.06
C LYS A 339 17.33 -1.51 -10.18
N GLU A 340 17.30 -2.11 -11.37
CA GLU A 340 18.13 -3.26 -11.70
C GLU A 340 19.58 -2.80 -11.98
N HIS A 341 20.56 -3.64 -11.62
CA HIS A 341 21.97 -3.28 -11.80
C HIS A 341 22.33 -3.33 -13.29
N GLY A 342 22.88 -2.25 -13.83
CA GLY A 342 23.26 -2.14 -15.25
C GLY A 342 22.19 -1.53 -16.16
N ARG A 343 20.91 -1.57 -15.77
CA ARG A 343 19.82 -0.95 -16.54
C ARG A 343 19.70 0.55 -16.26
N ARG A 344 19.56 1.31 -17.33
CA ARG A 344 19.24 2.74 -17.27
C ARG A 344 17.73 2.91 -17.23
N HIS A 345 17.28 3.97 -16.56
CA HIS A 345 15.86 4.31 -16.54
C HIS A 345 15.66 5.81 -16.73
N VAL A 346 14.51 6.15 -17.30
CA VAL A 346 14.07 7.52 -17.55
C VAL A 346 12.78 7.74 -16.79
N VAL A 347 12.64 8.90 -16.14
CA VAL A 347 11.42 9.25 -15.42
C VAL A 347 10.56 10.13 -16.32
N VAL A 348 9.34 9.69 -16.62
CA VAL A 348 8.37 10.44 -17.42
C VAL A 348 7.26 10.97 -16.53
N CYS A 349 6.98 12.26 -16.61
CA CYS A 349 5.91 12.90 -15.84
C CYS A 349 5.20 13.98 -16.67
N GLY A 350 4.19 14.62 -16.09
CA GLY A 350 3.37 15.61 -16.79
C GLY A 350 2.05 15.02 -17.27
N ALA A 351 1.68 15.30 -18.51
CA ALA A 351 0.51 14.74 -19.18
C ALA A 351 0.77 13.29 -19.62
N VAL A 352 0.72 12.36 -18.67
CA VAL A 352 0.88 10.91 -18.91
C VAL A 352 -0.49 10.31 -19.27
N THR A 353 -0.80 10.24 -20.57
CA THR A 353 -1.97 9.53 -21.13
C THR A 353 -1.54 8.29 -21.90
N LYS A 354 -2.49 7.45 -22.34
CA LYS A 354 -2.17 6.28 -23.14
C LYS A 354 -1.57 6.70 -24.46
N GLU A 355 -2.19 7.66 -25.15
CA GLU A 355 -1.77 8.13 -26.46
C GLU A 355 -0.38 8.76 -26.41
N SER A 356 -0.11 9.58 -25.38
CA SER A 356 1.18 10.24 -25.22
C SER A 356 2.31 9.25 -24.96
N ILE A 357 2.06 8.23 -24.13
CA ILE A 357 3.06 7.21 -23.79
C ILE A 357 3.21 6.17 -24.89
N GLU A 358 2.13 5.77 -25.56
CA GLU A 358 2.21 4.83 -26.69
C GLU A 358 3.03 5.42 -27.83
N SER A 359 2.73 6.65 -28.26
CA SER A 359 3.54 7.36 -29.27
C SER A 359 4.98 7.56 -28.79
N PHE A 360 5.20 7.88 -27.51
CA PHE A 360 6.55 8.00 -26.96
C PHE A 360 7.31 6.68 -27.00
N LEU A 361 6.68 5.55 -26.64
CA LEU A 361 7.33 4.24 -26.61
C LEU A 361 7.62 3.71 -28.01
N GLU A 362 6.75 3.97 -28.99
CA GLU A 362 6.97 3.60 -30.40
C GLU A 362 8.24 4.24 -30.95
N ASP A 363 8.47 5.52 -30.66
CA ASP A 363 9.69 6.22 -31.08
C ASP A 363 10.90 5.90 -30.19
N PHE A 364 10.70 5.78 -28.86
CA PHE A 364 11.79 5.67 -27.89
C PHE A 364 12.39 4.27 -27.80
N LEU A 365 11.58 3.22 -27.95
CA LEU A 365 12.01 1.81 -27.89
C LEU A 365 12.10 1.16 -29.28
N HIS A 366 12.25 1.96 -30.34
CA HIS A 366 12.36 1.45 -31.70
C HIS A 366 13.62 0.58 -31.89
N GLU A 367 13.51 -0.46 -32.73
CA GLU A 367 14.59 -1.43 -32.98
C GLU A 367 15.83 -0.81 -33.64
N ASP A 368 15.65 0.27 -34.41
CA ASP A 368 16.74 0.98 -35.10
C ASP A 368 17.69 1.75 -34.14
N ARG A 369 17.35 1.80 -32.85
CA ARG A 369 18.18 2.44 -31.82
C ARG A 369 19.11 1.43 -31.15
N GLU A 370 20.39 1.80 -30.99
CA GLU A 370 21.42 0.91 -30.38
C GLU A 370 21.13 0.56 -28.90
N ASP A 371 20.46 1.44 -28.15
CA ASP A 371 20.21 1.34 -26.70
C ASP A 371 18.72 1.05 -26.38
N THR A 372 18.29 -0.20 -26.50
CA THR A 372 16.90 -0.62 -26.17
C THR A 372 16.71 -1.09 -24.72
N ASP A 373 17.78 -1.28 -23.95
CA ASP A 373 17.72 -1.73 -22.54
C ASP A 373 17.54 -0.56 -21.56
N VAL A 374 16.49 0.23 -21.80
CA VAL A 374 16.09 1.38 -20.97
C VAL A 374 14.67 1.19 -20.46
N GLU A 375 14.46 1.40 -19.16
CA GLU A 375 13.14 1.36 -18.54
C GLU A 375 12.52 2.77 -18.46
N VAL A 376 11.23 2.85 -18.75
CA VAL A 376 10.41 4.06 -18.70
C VAL A 376 9.55 4.04 -17.45
N VAL A 377 9.86 4.93 -16.50
CA VAL A 377 9.16 5.05 -15.22
C VAL A 377 8.22 6.24 -15.25
N CYS A 378 6.93 5.98 -15.41
CA CYS A 378 5.88 7.00 -15.40
C CYS A 378 5.44 7.36 -13.98
N ILE A 379 5.32 8.65 -13.69
CA ILE A 379 4.74 9.14 -12.42
C ILE A 379 3.63 10.16 -12.68
N ASN A 380 2.45 9.90 -12.12
CA ASN A 380 1.29 10.79 -12.25
C ASN A 380 0.41 10.76 -10.99
N LYS A 381 -0.33 11.85 -10.72
CA LYS A 381 -1.17 11.98 -9.52
C LYS A 381 -2.40 11.07 -9.55
N LYS A 382 -2.93 10.80 -10.74
CA LYS A 382 -4.14 9.99 -10.94
C LYS A 382 -3.77 8.51 -11.12
N ALA A 383 -4.69 7.60 -10.79
CA ALA A 383 -4.54 6.19 -11.14
C ALA A 383 -4.60 5.99 -12.66
N PRO A 384 -3.90 4.98 -13.21
CA PRO A 384 -3.91 4.75 -14.66
C PRO A 384 -5.30 4.27 -15.11
N SER A 385 -5.78 4.82 -16.23
CA SER A 385 -7.03 4.37 -16.86
C SER A 385 -6.94 2.90 -17.27
N LEU A 386 -8.09 2.23 -17.44
CA LEU A 386 -8.11 0.82 -17.86
C LEU A 386 -7.35 0.59 -19.17
N GLU A 387 -7.40 1.55 -20.09
CA GLU A 387 -6.64 1.49 -21.34
C GLU A 387 -5.13 1.59 -21.11
N PHE A 388 -4.70 2.49 -20.23
CA PHE A 388 -3.29 2.61 -19.86
C PHE A 388 -2.78 1.35 -19.14
N GLN A 389 -3.64 0.70 -18.34
CA GLN A 389 -3.32 -0.58 -17.71
C GLN A 389 -3.07 -1.70 -18.74
N SER A 390 -3.79 -1.69 -19.86
CA SER A 390 -3.52 -2.61 -20.98
C SER A 390 -2.15 -2.35 -21.62
N LEU A 391 -1.78 -1.08 -21.80
CA LEU A 391 -0.44 -0.69 -22.29
C LEU A 391 0.66 -1.14 -21.32
N LEU A 392 0.47 -0.96 -20.02
CA LEU A 392 1.40 -1.43 -18.98
C LEU A 392 1.60 -2.95 -19.02
N LYS A 393 0.53 -3.72 -19.23
CA LYS A 393 0.63 -5.18 -19.32
C LYS A 393 1.34 -5.64 -20.60
N ARG A 394 1.12 -4.94 -21.72
CA ARG A 394 1.78 -5.23 -23.01
C ARG A 394 3.29 -4.99 -22.91
N ASN A 395 3.71 -3.92 -22.22
CA ASN A 395 5.09 -3.47 -22.13
C ASN A 395 5.71 -3.69 -20.73
N PHE A 396 5.33 -4.76 -20.02
CA PHE A 396 5.67 -4.99 -18.60
C PHE A 396 7.19 -4.98 -18.30
N GLY A 397 8.03 -5.34 -19.28
CA GLY A 397 9.49 -5.33 -19.11
C GLY A 397 10.16 -3.96 -19.22
N HIS A 398 9.49 -2.98 -19.84
CA HIS A 398 10.07 -1.66 -20.11
C HIS A 398 9.27 -0.50 -19.50
N LEU A 399 7.99 -0.69 -19.16
CA LEU A 399 7.10 0.38 -18.68
C LEU A 399 6.62 0.12 -17.26
N VAL A 400 6.92 1.05 -16.36
CA VAL A 400 6.52 1.01 -14.95
C VAL A 400 5.73 2.28 -14.60
N TYR A 401 4.72 2.16 -13.73
CA TYR A 401 3.86 3.29 -13.34
C TYR A 401 3.75 3.44 -11.83
N PHE A 402 3.86 4.68 -11.35
CA PHE A 402 3.67 5.06 -9.94
C PHE A 402 2.63 6.18 -9.80
N ILE A 403 1.74 6.02 -8.81
CA ILE A 403 0.81 7.10 -8.41
C ILE A 403 1.55 8.02 -7.46
N GLY A 404 1.82 9.26 -7.87
CA GLY A 404 2.55 10.26 -7.09
C GLY A 404 2.79 11.56 -7.86
N SER A 405 3.54 12.49 -7.27
CA SER A 405 3.89 13.74 -7.94
C SER A 405 5.37 14.06 -7.77
N VAL A 406 6.02 14.46 -8.87
CA VAL A 406 7.40 14.99 -8.82
C VAL A 406 7.55 16.29 -8.02
N LEU A 407 6.43 16.92 -7.63
CA LEU A 407 6.42 18.06 -6.71
C LEU A 407 6.75 17.64 -5.26
N ASN A 408 6.55 16.35 -4.92
CA ASN A 408 6.87 15.81 -3.60
C ASN A 408 8.26 15.16 -3.62
N PRO A 409 9.19 15.58 -2.74
CA PRO A 409 10.55 15.04 -2.74
C PRO A 409 10.60 13.53 -2.39
N THR A 410 9.66 13.05 -1.56
CA THR A 410 9.53 11.63 -1.22
C THR A 410 9.19 10.76 -2.44
N ASP A 411 8.37 11.30 -3.36
CA ASP A 411 8.01 10.61 -4.59
C ASP A 411 9.18 10.58 -5.58
N CYS A 412 9.97 11.66 -5.65
CA CYS A 412 11.21 11.68 -6.43
C CYS A 412 12.21 10.60 -5.96
N GLN A 413 12.36 10.42 -4.65
CA GLN A 413 13.19 9.34 -4.09
C GLN A 413 12.60 7.94 -4.35
N ARG A 414 11.27 7.84 -4.42
CA ARG A 414 10.56 6.58 -4.68
C ARG A 414 10.74 6.07 -6.10
N VAL A 415 10.89 6.98 -7.07
CA VAL A 415 11.21 6.66 -8.48
C VAL A 415 12.71 6.71 -8.79
N CYS A 416 13.56 6.87 -7.76
CA CYS A 416 15.02 6.93 -7.89
C CYS A 416 15.50 7.99 -8.90
N LEU A 417 14.88 9.18 -8.88
CA LEU A 417 15.10 10.28 -9.83
C LEU A 417 16.58 10.70 -9.94
N GLU A 418 17.30 10.75 -8.82
CA GLU A 418 18.73 11.11 -8.78
C GLU A 418 19.61 10.19 -9.65
N SER A 419 19.21 8.92 -9.76
CA SER A 419 19.95 7.90 -10.53
C SER A 419 19.37 7.65 -11.93
N SER A 420 18.37 8.43 -12.34
CA SER A 420 17.75 8.36 -13.67
C SER A 420 18.65 9.03 -14.71
N ALA A 421 18.60 8.53 -15.94
CA ALA A 421 19.36 9.09 -17.06
C ALA A 421 18.82 10.47 -17.48
N ALA A 422 17.50 10.62 -17.46
CA ALA A 422 16.82 11.88 -17.72
C ALA A 422 15.43 11.90 -17.06
N ALA A 423 14.90 13.11 -16.89
CA ALA A 423 13.51 13.37 -16.56
C ALA A 423 12.83 14.04 -17.76
N ILE A 424 11.78 13.41 -18.28
CA ILE A 424 11.00 13.89 -19.42
C ILE A 424 9.64 14.40 -18.92
N ILE A 425 9.31 15.63 -19.25
CA ILE A 425 8.07 16.30 -18.84
C ILE A 425 7.22 16.53 -20.08
N LEU A 426 6.14 15.76 -20.21
CA LEU A 426 5.20 15.85 -21.32
C LEU A 426 4.10 16.86 -21.02
N CYS A 427 3.65 17.59 -22.04
CA CYS A 427 2.56 18.55 -21.95
C CYS A 427 1.27 17.99 -22.56
N ASN A 428 0.12 18.43 -22.03
CA ASN A 428 -1.17 18.15 -22.67
C ASN A 428 -1.39 19.15 -23.81
N LYS A 429 -1.25 18.70 -25.06
CA LYS A 429 -1.38 19.56 -26.25
C LYS A 429 -2.79 20.13 -26.46
N TYR A 430 -3.79 19.57 -25.79
CA TYR A 430 -5.21 19.90 -25.95
C TYR A 430 -5.81 20.52 -24.69
N ASP A 431 -4.97 21.05 -23.79
CA ASP A 431 -5.46 21.73 -22.60
C ASP A 431 -6.19 23.03 -22.95
N GLU A 432 -7.20 23.40 -22.16
CA GLU A 432 -7.98 24.62 -22.38
C GLU A 432 -7.14 25.87 -22.07
N ASP A 433 -6.27 25.77 -21.06
CA ASP A 433 -5.37 26.85 -20.66
C ASP A 433 -3.90 26.42 -20.86
N PRO A 434 -3.29 26.80 -22.00
CA PRO A 434 -1.91 26.42 -22.29
C PRO A 434 -0.90 27.06 -21.35
N ASP A 435 -1.19 28.25 -20.81
CA ASP A 435 -0.29 28.95 -19.89
C ASP A 435 -0.29 28.27 -18.51
N ALA A 436 -1.45 27.79 -18.04
CA ALA A 436 -1.54 27.03 -16.80
C ALA A 436 -0.80 25.67 -16.89
N GLU A 437 -0.92 24.96 -18.01
CA GLU A 437 -0.19 23.70 -18.22
C GLU A 437 1.32 23.92 -18.29
N ASP A 438 1.77 24.97 -18.99
CA ASP A 438 3.19 25.37 -19.03
C ASP A 438 3.72 25.74 -17.64
N ALA A 439 2.97 26.54 -16.88
CA ALA A 439 3.35 26.90 -15.51
C ALA A 439 3.47 25.66 -14.61
N SER A 440 2.55 24.70 -14.74
CA SER A 440 2.60 23.40 -14.04
C SER A 440 3.85 22.60 -14.43
N ASN A 441 4.21 22.56 -15.71
CA ASN A 441 5.41 21.90 -16.21
C ASN A 441 6.70 22.57 -15.73
N ILE A 442 6.77 23.90 -15.73
CA ILE A 442 7.90 24.66 -15.18
C ILE A 442 8.07 24.37 -13.68
N MET A 443 6.97 24.31 -12.91
CA MET A 443 7.04 23.93 -11.49
C MET A 443 7.57 22.50 -11.28
N ARG A 444 7.28 21.56 -12.19
CA ARG A 444 7.85 20.20 -12.16
C ARG A 444 9.37 20.26 -12.38
N VAL A 445 9.87 21.08 -13.31
CA VAL A 445 11.32 21.30 -13.52
C VAL A 445 11.97 21.85 -12.26
N ILE A 446 11.39 22.89 -11.65
CA ILE A 446 11.93 23.49 -10.42
C ILE A 446 12.04 22.43 -9.31
N SER A 447 11.00 21.62 -9.12
CA SER A 447 11.02 20.55 -8.12
C SER A 447 12.10 19.50 -8.39
N ILE A 448 12.21 19.04 -9.64
CA ILE A 448 13.23 18.06 -10.05
C ILE A 448 14.63 18.62 -9.84
N LYS A 449 14.90 19.86 -10.28
CA LYS A 449 16.20 20.52 -10.13
C LYS A 449 16.56 20.88 -8.69
N ASN A 450 15.56 21.03 -7.82
CA ASN A 450 15.77 21.21 -6.39
C ASN A 450 16.19 19.89 -5.70
N VAL A 451 15.60 18.77 -6.10
CA VAL A 451 15.95 17.43 -5.55
C VAL A 451 17.25 16.89 -6.17
N SER A 452 17.41 17.00 -7.49
CA SER A 452 18.55 16.50 -8.24
C SER A 452 19.00 17.52 -9.30
N PRO A 453 19.92 18.44 -8.96
CA PRO A 453 20.40 19.47 -9.88
C PRO A 453 21.05 18.91 -11.16
N LYS A 454 21.70 17.74 -11.05
CA LYS A 454 22.48 17.12 -12.12
C LYS A 454 21.64 16.30 -13.11
N THR A 455 20.39 15.99 -12.78
CA THR A 455 19.53 15.20 -13.68
C THR A 455 19.18 16.01 -14.91
N ARG A 456 19.45 15.44 -16.10
CA ARG A 456 19.05 16.02 -17.39
C ARG A 456 17.53 16.15 -17.45
N CYS A 457 17.03 17.35 -17.74
CA CYS A 457 15.60 17.63 -17.83
C CYS A 457 15.20 18.00 -19.26
N ILE A 458 14.25 17.27 -19.84
CA ILE A 458 13.67 17.56 -21.15
C ILE A 458 12.20 17.91 -20.92
N ILE A 459 11.82 19.15 -21.23
CA ILE A 459 10.46 19.67 -21.01
C ILE A 459 9.81 20.05 -22.34
N GLN A 460 8.52 19.74 -22.46
CA GLN A 460 7.67 20.31 -23.50
C GLN A 460 6.89 21.51 -22.95
N LEU A 461 6.92 22.62 -23.70
CA LEU A 461 6.10 23.81 -23.46
C LEU A 461 5.19 24.07 -24.67
N LEU A 462 4.03 24.66 -24.43
CA LEU A 462 3.08 25.04 -25.46
C LEU A 462 3.41 26.44 -26.01
N GLN A 463 3.63 27.42 -25.14
CA GLN A 463 3.86 28.81 -25.51
C GLN A 463 5.34 29.22 -25.44
N TYR A 464 5.74 30.11 -26.35
CA TYR A 464 7.14 30.55 -26.45
C TYR A 464 7.54 31.49 -25.30
N HIS A 465 6.68 32.41 -24.88
CA HIS A 465 7.02 33.37 -23.82
C HIS A 465 7.33 32.69 -22.48
N ASN A 466 6.72 31.53 -22.22
CA ASN A 466 6.95 30.74 -21.00
C ASN A 466 8.36 30.13 -20.94
N LYS A 467 9.03 29.97 -22.09
CA LYS A 467 10.42 29.48 -22.17
C LYS A 467 11.40 30.37 -21.40
N GLY A 468 11.12 31.69 -21.32
CA GLY A 468 11.95 32.64 -20.57
C GLY A 468 12.05 32.32 -19.08
N TYR A 469 11.04 31.69 -18.48
CA TYR A 469 11.07 31.33 -17.07
C TYR A 469 12.05 30.21 -16.75
N LEU A 470 12.31 29.30 -17.70
CA LEU A 470 13.27 28.20 -17.51
C LEU A 470 14.70 28.71 -17.38
N LEU A 471 15.06 29.74 -18.16
CA LEU A 471 16.39 30.34 -18.14
C LEU A 471 16.71 31.05 -16.81
N ASN A 472 15.68 31.40 -16.04
CA ASN A 472 15.82 32.02 -14.72
C ASN A 472 16.05 30.98 -13.60
N ILE A 473 15.95 29.69 -13.90
CA ILE A 473 16.18 28.62 -12.92
C ILE A 473 17.70 28.43 -12.77
N PRO A 474 18.27 28.52 -11.55
CA PRO A 474 19.73 28.54 -11.35
C PRO A 474 20.45 27.26 -11.78
N ASN A 475 19.76 26.11 -11.70
CA ASN A 475 20.30 24.79 -12.04
C ASN A 475 19.85 24.31 -13.42
N TRP A 476 19.29 25.20 -14.26
CA TRP A 476 18.95 24.90 -15.64
C TRP A 476 20.17 25.20 -16.52
N ASP A 477 20.81 24.15 -17.03
CA ASP A 477 22.02 24.31 -17.85
C ASP A 477 21.94 23.44 -19.11
N TRP A 478 21.95 24.11 -20.26
CA TRP A 478 21.97 23.47 -21.57
C TRP A 478 23.23 22.60 -21.76
N ARG A 479 24.34 22.89 -21.06
CA ARG A 479 25.57 22.09 -21.10
C ARG A 479 25.42 20.72 -20.43
N LEU A 480 24.48 20.60 -19.48
CA LEU A 480 24.09 19.33 -18.86
C LEU A 480 23.05 18.57 -19.71
N GLY A 481 22.66 19.12 -20.87
CA GLY A 481 21.65 18.55 -21.76
C GLY A 481 20.21 18.92 -21.39
N ASP A 482 20.01 19.97 -20.57
CA ASP A 482 18.66 20.47 -20.28
C ASP A 482 18.07 21.15 -21.52
N GLU A 483 16.93 20.65 -21.98
CA GLU A 483 16.34 21.05 -23.24
C GLU A 483 14.86 21.38 -23.08
N CYS A 484 14.45 22.47 -23.73
CA CYS A 484 13.06 22.90 -23.78
C CYS A 484 12.53 22.83 -25.21
N LEU A 485 11.55 21.95 -25.41
CA LEU A 485 10.83 21.76 -26.66
C LEU A 485 9.55 22.61 -26.65
N CYS A 486 9.59 23.78 -27.28
CA CYS A 486 8.40 24.62 -27.43
C CYS A 486 7.61 24.22 -28.69
N VAL A 487 6.37 23.73 -28.50
CA VAL A 487 5.50 23.25 -29.56
C VAL A 487 5.09 24.37 -30.51
N ALA A 488 4.74 25.56 -29.99
CA ALA A 488 4.40 26.71 -30.84
C ALA A 488 5.58 27.17 -31.69
N GLU A 489 6.78 27.24 -31.11
CA GLU A 489 8.02 27.65 -31.79
C GLU A 489 8.34 26.70 -32.95
N MET A 490 8.35 25.39 -32.71
CA MET A 490 8.62 24.40 -33.77
C MET A 490 7.54 24.41 -34.85
N LYS A 491 6.26 24.42 -34.45
CA LYS A 491 5.13 24.38 -35.39
C LYS A 491 5.15 25.60 -36.32
N GLN A 492 5.30 26.79 -35.76
CA GLN A 492 5.36 28.03 -36.55
C GLN A 492 6.65 28.11 -37.38
N GLY A 493 7.78 27.65 -36.84
CA GLY A 493 9.05 27.60 -37.57
C GLY A 493 8.98 26.71 -38.80
N PHE A 494 8.43 25.50 -38.69
CA PHE A 494 8.26 24.60 -39.83
C PHE A 494 7.28 25.14 -40.86
N LEU A 495 6.18 25.78 -40.45
CA LEU A 495 5.26 26.43 -41.38
C LEU A 495 5.91 27.60 -42.11
N ALA A 496 6.68 28.43 -41.41
CA ALA A 496 7.41 29.54 -42.01
C ALA A 496 8.45 29.07 -43.03
N GLN A 497 9.20 28.00 -42.72
CA GLN A 497 10.14 27.40 -43.68
C GLN A 497 9.42 26.74 -44.87
N SER A 498 8.25 26.13 -44.66
CA SER A 498 7.42 25.62 -45.76
C SER A 498 6.93 26.71 -46.71
N CYS A 499 6.84 27.97 -46.26
CA CYS A 499 6.57 29.10 -47.15
C CYS A 499 7.76 29.43 -48.07
N LEU A 500 9.00 29.15 -47.65
CA LEU A 500 10.21 29.33 -48.45
C LEU A 500 10.45 28.14 -49.38
N ALA A 501 10.29 26.92 -48.84
CA ALA A 501 10.48 25.65 -49.55
C ALA A 501 9.26 24.74 -49.31
N PRO A 502 8.29 24.68 -50.24
CA PRO A 502 7.10 23.84 -50.10
C PRO A 502 7.46 22.38 -49.82
N GLY A 503 6.83 21.79 -48.80
CA GLY A 503 7.11 20.42 -48.36
C GLY A 503 8.23 20.28 -47.31
N PHE A 504 8.84 21.39 -46.86
CA PHE A 504 9.86 21.35 -45.81
C PHE A 504 9.33 20.77 -44.48
N SER A 505 8.12 21.14 -44.07
CA SER A 505 7.50 20.61 -42.85
C SER A 505 7.33 19.10 -42.88
N THR A 506 6.93 18.54 -44.03
CA THR A 506 6.80 17.08 -44.20
C THR A 506 8.16 16.39 -44.25
N LEU A 507 9.16 17.01 -44.88
CA LEU A 507 10.54 16.51 -44.88
C LEU A 507 11.08 16.40 -43.44
N MET A 508 10.99 17.49 -42.66
CA MET A 508 11.47 17.50 -41.28
C MET A 508 10.66 16.56 -40.38
N ALA A 509 9.34 16.49 -40.54
CA ALA A 509 8.51 15.58 -39.75
C ALA A 509 8.88 14.10 -39.98
N ASN A 510 9.21 13.73 -41.21
CA ASN A 510 9.67 12.37 -41.52
C ASN A 510 11.06 12.11 -40.93
N LEU A 511 12.00 13.06 -41.04
CA LEU A 511 13.37 12.91 -40.52
C LEU A 511 13.47 12.74 -38.98
N PHE A 512 12.43 13.14 -38.23
CA PHE A 512 12.36 12.98 -36.76
C PHE A 512 11.51 11.79 -36.31
N SER A 513 10.70 11.22 -37.19
CA SER A 513 9.75 10.15 -36.86
C SER A 513 10.30 8.83 -37.35
N THR A 514 10.46 7.89 -36.44
CA THR A 514 10.97 6.57 -36.81
C THR A 514 9.87 5.75 -37.46
N ARG A 515 10.07 5.36 -38.72
CA ARG A 515 9.09 4.63 -39.53
C ARG A 515 9.67 3.34 -40.06
N ALA A 516 9.05 2.22 -39.67
CA ALA A 516 9.34 0.94 -40.28
C ALA A 516 8.80 0.89 -41.72
N MET A 517 9.65 0.47 -42.65
CA MET A 517 9.27 0.29 -44.06
C MET A 517 8.27 -0.87 -44.20
N SER A 518 7.11 -0.58 -44.80
CA SER A 518 6.05 -1.55 -45.06
C SER A 518 6.25 -2.20 -46.43
N ASP A 519 6.50 -3.52 -46.46
CA ASP A 519 6.67 -4.30 -47.71
C ASP A 519 5.34 -4.57 -48.43
N SER A 520 4.44 -3.60 -48.49
CA SER A 520 3.17 -3.80 -49.19
C SER A 520 3.39 -3.76 -50.71
N HIS A 521 3.15 -4.88 -51.40
CA HIS A 521 3.38 -5.04 -52.84
C HIS A 521 2.42 -4.25 -53.76
N LEU A 522 1.63 -3.31 -53.21
CA LEU A 522 0.55 -2.60 -53.90
C LEU A 522 0.80 -1.09 -54.04
N ILE A 523 1.99 -0.62 -53.69
CA ILE A 523 2.34 0.79 -53.64
C ILE A 523 2.57 1.34 -55.06
N GLY A 524 1.99 2.50 -55.39
CA GLY A 524 2.22 3.20 -56.66
C GLY A 524 3.67 3.68 -56.82
N SER A 525 4.07 4.11 -58.03
CA SER A 525 5.49 4.45 -58.29
C SER A 525 6.03 5.60 -57.43
N TRP A 526 5.25 6.67 -57.21
CA TRP A 526 5.69 7.83 -56.40
C TRP A 526 5.64 7.56 -54.89
N GLU A 527 4.70 6.71 -54.46
CA GLU A 527 4.54 6.36 -53.04
C GLU A 527 5.73 5.53 -52.55
N LYS A 528 6.30 4.69 -53.42
CA LYS A 528 7.52 3.94 -53.12
C LYS A 528 8.70 4.89 -52.88
N ASP A 529 8.93 5.84 -53.79
CA ASP A 529 10.00 6.83 -53.65
C ASP A 529 9.79 7.69 -52.39
N TYR A 530 8.54 8.01 -52.04
CA TYR A 530 8.21 8.71 -50.80
C TYR A 530 8.51 7.86 -49.56
N GLN A 531 8.17 6.57 -49.57
CA GLN A 531 8.45 5.67 -48.46
C GLN A 531 9.95 5.51 -48.24
N ASP A 532 10.72 5.33 -49.32
CA ASP A 532 12.18 5.26 -49.27
C ASP A 532 12.77 6.54 -48.64
N GLY A 533 12.24 7.71 -49.00
CA GLY A 533 12.64 8.98 -48.39
C GLY A 533 12.16 9.16 -46.94
N SER A 534 11.02 8.58 -46.57
CA SER A 534 10.46 8.67 -45.22
C SER A 534 11.15 7.78 -44.20
N ALA A 535 11.93 6.79 -44.66
CA ALA A 535 12.76 5.93 -43.82
C ALA A 535 14.10 6.58 -43.42
N MET A 536 14.43 7.74 -43.99
CA MET A 536 15.65 8.47 -43.66
C MET A 536 15.49 9.21 -42.33
N GLU A 537 16.51 9.19 -41.50
CA GLU A 537 16.56 9.85 -40.19
C GLU A 537 17.82 10.70 -40.02
N ILE A 538 17.82 11.58 -39.02
CA ILE A 538 18.99 12.37 -38.63
C ILE A 538 19.77 11.64 -37.55
N TYR A 539 21.04 11.40 -37.82
CA TYR A 539 21.99 10.81 -36.88
C TYR A 539 23.19 11.72 -36.65
N SER A 540 23.84 11.56 -35.52
CA SER A 540 25.11 12.21 -35.20
C SER A 540 26.17 11.15 -34.97
N GLU A 541 27.35 11.33 -35.55
CA GLU A 541 28.47 10.45 -35.24
C GLU A 541 29.85 11.11 -35.39
N TYR A 542 30.83 10.57 -34.67
CA TYR A 542 32.22 11.02 -34.77
C TYR A 542 32.85 10.66 -36.12
N PHE A 543 33.65 11.58 -36.66
CA PHE A 543 34.49 11.27 -37.83
C PHE A 543 35.69 10.39 -37.46
N SER A 544 36.14 9.58 -38.43
CA SER A 544 37.41 8.87 -38.32
C SER A 544 38.62 9.81 -38.48
N ASP A 545 39.79 9.34 -38.06
CA ASP A 545 41.07 10.04 -38.26
C ASP A 545 41.38 10.36 -39.73
N SER A 546 40.76 9.63 -40.68
CA SER A 546 40.98 9.88 -42.11
C SER A 546 40.32 11.17 -42.61
N PHE A 547 39.34 11.71 -41.88
CA PHE A 547 38.69 12.98 -42.23
C PHE A 547 39.42 14.19 -41.66
N VAL A 548 40.35 14.00 -40.72
CA VAL A 548 41.05 15.11 -40.06
C VAL A 548 41.87 15.89 -41.08
N GLY A 549 41.66 17.21 -41.12
CA GLY A 549 42.31 18.10 -42.07
C GLY A 549 41.59 18.27 -43.41
N MET A 550 40.53 17.49 -43.69
CA MET A 550 39.67 17.71 -44.86
C MET A 550 38.78 18.93 -44.68
N THR A 551 38.48 19.60 -45.79
CA THR A 551 37.43 20.61 -45.82
C THR A 551 36.05 19.94 -45.71
N PHE A 552 35.06 20.67 -45.18
CA PHE A 552 33.69 20.16 -45.09
C PHE A 552 33.17 19.64 -46.44
N GLN A 553 33.46 20.32 -47.55
CA GLN A 553 32.99 19.95 -48.88
C GLN A 553 33.63 18.67 -49.41
N GLU A 554 34.93 18.47 -49.16
CA GLU A 554 35.61 17.22 -49.47
C GLU A 554 35.01 16.06 -48.68
N ALA A 555 34.73 16.29 -47.39
CA ALA A 555 34.08 15.29 -46.55
C ALA A 555 32.66 14.94 -47.03
N VAL A 556 31.84 15.94 -47.39
CA VAL A 556 30.51 15.74 -47.98
C VAL A 556 30.60 14.88 -49.24
N MET A 557 31.53 15.20 -50.15
CA MET A 557 31.72 14.43 -51.39
C MET A 557 32.16 13.00 -51.13
N LEU A 558 33.00 12.76 -50.13
CA LEU A 558 33.42 11.42 -49.75
C LEU A 558 32.26 10.64 -49.13
N CYS A 559 31.55 11.23 -48.16
CA CYS A 559 30.39 10.64 -47.51
C CYS A 559 29.30 10.26 -48.51
N TYR A 560 28.96 11.16 -49.43
CA TYR A 560 27.89 10.91 -50.41
C TYR A 560 28.29 9.85 -51.45
N ASN A 561 29.48 9.97 -52.05
CA ASN A 561 29.87 9.10 -53.17
C ASN A 561 30.32 7.70 -52.70
N LYS A 562 31.05 7.62 -51.58
CA LYS A 562 31.62 6.34 -51.10
C LYS A 562 30.77 5.71 -50.01
N LEU A 563 30.37 6.50 -49.01
CA LEU A 563 29.67 5.97 -47.83
C LEU A 563 28.15 5.96 -48.00
N ARG A 564 27.59 6.60 -49.04
CA ARG A 564 26.15 6.71 -49.29
C ARG A 564 25.36 7.34 -48.15
N VAL A 565 26.00 8.18 -47.33
CA VAL A 565 25.35 8.95 -46.27
C VAL A 565 25.44 10.45 -46.56
N ILE A 566 24.42 11.21 -46.17
CA ILE A 566 24.32 12.64 -46.47
C ILE A 566 24.82 13.44 -45.26
N LEU A 567 26.03 13.97 -45.33
CA LEU A 567 26.55 14.92 -44.33
C LEU A 567 25.97 16.31 -44.58
N PHE A 568 25.30 16.91 -43.59
CA PHE A 568 24.70 18.24 -43.73
C PHE A 568 25.21 19.29 -42.73
N ALA A 569 25.75 18.87 -41.58
CA ALA A 569 26.32 19.77 -40.59
C ALA A 569 27.49 19.13 -39.84
N ILE A 570 28.33 19.98 -39.23
CA ILE A 570 29.44 19.55 -38.36
C ILE A 570 29.48 20.40 -37.09
N GLU A 571 30.03 19.83 -36.04
CA GLU A 571 30.42 20.57 -34.84
C GLU A 571 31.67 21.41 -35.15
N ALA A 572 31.53 22.74 -35.14
CA ALA A 572 32.63 23.68 -35.33
C ALA A 572 33.07 24.26 -33.98
N LYS A 573 34.33 24.72 -33.90
CA LYS A 573 34.90 25.39 -32.74
C LYS A 573 35.11 26.87 -33.03
N ASN A 574 34.65 27.73 -32.13
CA ASN A 574 34.94 29.16 -32.18
C ASN A 574 36.37 29.44 -31.71
N SER A 575 36.84 30.67 -31.93
CA SER A 575 38.14 31.18 -31.45
C SER A 575 38.33 31.01 -29.94
N GLU A 576 37.23 31.01 -29.18
CA GLU A 576 37.18 30.83 -27.72
C GLU A 576 37.15 29.35 -27.29
N GLY A 577 37.10 28.41 -28.24
CA GLY A 577 37.05 26.97 -27.99
C GLY A 577 35.63 26.40 -27.78
N ASP A 578 34.61 27.26 -27.73
CA ASP A 578 33.21 26.86 -27.65
C ASP A 578 32.77 26.11 -28.90
N ARG A 579 32.04 25.01 -28.68
CA ARG A 579 31.54 24.14 -29.73
C ARG A 579 30.14 24.57 -30.14
N PHE A 580 29.90 24.68 -31.44
CA PHE A 580 28.60 25.06 -31.99
C PHE A 580 28.30 24.26 -33.25
N LEU A 581 27.02 24.09 -33.55
CA LEU A 581 26.56 23.44 -34.76
C LEU A 581 26.72 24.37 -35.96
N SER A 582 27.45 23.94 -37.00
CA SER A 582 27.57 24.67 -38.25
C SER A 582 26.92 23.88 -39.39
N ILE A 583 25.81 24.40 -39.92
CA ILE A 583 25.10 23.81 -41.06
C ILE A 583 25.74 24.29 -42.36
N ASN A 584 26.15 23.35 -43.21
CA ASN A 584 26.78 23.59 -44.51
C ASN A 584 27.81 24.75 -44.57
N PRO A 585 28.91 24.68 -43.80
CA PRO A 585 29.91 25.75 -43.79
C PRO A 585 30.65 25.88 -45.15
N PRO A 586 30.99 27.11 -45.58
CA PRO A 586 31.71 27.34 -46.83
C PRO A 586 33.19 26.88 -46.77
N GLY A 587 33.64 26.28 -47.87
CA GLY A 587 34.80 25.37 -48.03
C GLY A 587 36.22 25.77 -47.64
N ARG A 588 36.45 26.93 -47.01
CA ARG A 588 37.79 27.29 -46.53
C ARG A 588 37.86 27.59 -45.04
N SER A 589 36.73 27.83 -44.39
CA SER A 589 36.70 28.22 -42.98
C SER A 589 36.47 27.03 -42.03
N ALA A 590 35.96 25.90 -42.52
CA ALA A 590 35.61 24.76 -41.69
C ALA A 590 36.41 23.52 -42.09
N ILE A 591 37.41 23.19 -41.26
CA ILE A 591 38.26 22.01 -41.37
C ILE A 591 37.84 21.04 -40.27
N ILE A 592 37.74 19.76 -40.62
CA ILE A 592 37.40 18.71 -39.65
C ILE A 592 38.60 18.50 -38.71
N TYR A 593 38.36 18.70 -37.41
CA TYR A 593 39.35 18.46 -36.37
C TYR A 593 39.20 17.05 -35.77
N ASN A 594 40.23 16.60 -35.04
CA ASN A 594 40.17 15.29 -34.37
C ASN A 594 39.09 15.25 -33.27
N GLY A 595 38.17 14.29 -33.35
CA GLY A 595 37.02 14.19 -32.47
C GLY A 595 35.89 15.17 -32.81
N CYS A 596 35.83 15.65 -34.06
CA CYS A 596 34.71 16.41 -34.59
C CYS A 596 33.48 15.51 -34.74
N HIS A 597 32.31 16.03 -34.36
CA HIS A 597 31.02 15.41 -34.63
C HIS A 597 30.46 15.83 -35.99
N GLY A 598 29.92 14.88 -36.73
CA GLY A 598 29.17 15.11 -37.97
C GLY A 598 27.70 14.77 -37.79
N PHE A 599 26.83 15.50 -38.49
CA PHE A 599 25.40 15.27 -38.52
C PHE A 599 24.99 14.80 -39.92
N PHE A 600 24.40 13.63 -39.97
CA PHE A 600 24.14 12.87 -41.17
C PHE A 600 22.65 12.59 -41.33
N VAL A 601 22.22 12.44 -42.58
CA VAL A 601 20.94 11.82 -42.94
C VAL A 601 21.25 10.46 -43.59
N ALA A 602 20.66 9.40 -43.05
CA ALA A 602 20.82 8.02 -43.51
C ALA A 602 19.60 7.17 -43.10
N ASP A 603 19.55 5.92 -43.54
CA ASP A 603 18.48 4.97 -43.20
C ASP A 603 18.58 4.41 -41.77
N SER A 604 19.80 4.35 -41.20
CA SER A 604 20.09 3.69 -39.94
C SER A 604 21.38 4.23 -39.30
N GLN A 605 21.50 4.10 -37.98
CA GLN A 605 22.72 4.46 -37.25
C GLN A 605 23.94 3.64 -37.73
N GLU A 606 23.75 2.37 -38.11
CA GLU A 606 24.82 1.50 -38.60
C GLU A 606 25.46 2.03 -39.88
N GLU A 607 24.66 2.60 -40.78
CA GLU A 607 25.16 3.21 -42.01
C GLU A 607 26.03 4.45 -41.75
N VAL A 608 25.65 5.25 -40.75
CA VAL A 608 26.40 6.43 -40.33
C VAL A 608 27.69 6.05 -39.62
N ARG A 609 27.69 4.94 -38.86
CA ARG A 609 28.88 4.39 -38.19
C ARG A 609 30.03 4.07 -39.15
N ARG A 610 29.74 3.87 -40.45
CA ARG A 610 30.77 3.74 -41.50
C ARG A 610 31.68 4.96 -41.58
N ALA A 611 31.19 6.17 -41.26
CA ALA A 611 32.00 7.38 -41.22
C ALA A 611 33.06 7.35 -40.11
N TYR A 612 32.75 6.74 -38.96
CA TYR A 612 33.71 6.54 -37.88
C TYR A 612 34.75 5.45 -38.20
N LEU A 613 34.36 4.40 -38.91
CA LEU A 613 35.24 3.27 -39.26
C LEU A 613 36.08 3.48 -40.53
N TYR A 614 35.84 4.58 -41.26
CA TYR A 614 36.46 4.80 -42.56
C TYR A 614 37.98 5.04 -42.46
N CYS A 615 38.78 4.18 -43.10
CA CYS A 615 40.21 4.39 -43.30
C CYS A 615 40.54 4.60 -44.79
N ASN A 616 41.14 5.74 -45.15
CA ASN A 616 41.49 6.02 -46.54
C ASN A 616 42.53 5.03 -47.11
N ARG A 617 43.43 4.50 -46.28
CA ARG A 617 44.45 3.52 -46.72
C ARG A 617 43.83 2.16 -47.04
N CYS A 618 42.83 1.73 -46.27
CA CYS A 618 42.19 0.41 -46.43
C CYS A 618 41.08 0.44 -47.47
N HIS A 619 40.29 1.52 -47.47
CA HIS A 619 39.02 1.62 -48.21
C HIS A 619 39.08 2.62 -49.37
N GLY A 620 40.26 3.18 -49.66
CA GLY A 620 40.47 4.15 -50.73
C GLY A 620 40.12 3.63 -52.12
N THR A 621 40.30 2.33 -52.37
CA THR A 621 40.13 1.67 -53.69
C THR A 621 38.80 0.95 -53.87
N TRP A 622 37.93 0.92 -52.85
CA TRP A 622 36.71 0.10 -52.86
C TRP A 622 35.54 0.86 -53.53
N PRO A 623 34.81 0.21 -54.47
CA PRO A 623 33.73 0.88 -55.20
C PRO A 623 32.35 0.85 -54.53
N ILE A 624 32.12 0.04 -53.47
CA ILE A 624 30.77 -0.18 -52.90
C ILE A 624 30.81 -0.26 -51.35
N PRO A 625 29.86 0.36 -50.62
CA PRO A 625 29.80 0.35 -49.15
C PRO A 625 29.31 -0.95 -48.49
N ALA A 626 28.81 -1.94 -49.24
CA ALA A 626 28.15 -3.14 -48.68
C ALA A 626 29.08 -4.17 -47.98
N LYS A 627 30.35 -3.83 -47.70
CA LYS A 627 31.34 -4.72 -47.08
C LYS A 627 32.13 -4.08 -45.93
N PHE A 628 31.61 -3.03 -45.31
CA PHE A 628 32.18 -2.48 -44.07
C PHE A 628 31.83 -3.33 -42.81
N GLU A 629 31.56 -4.63 -42.96
CA GLU A 629 31.37 -5.55 -41.84
C GLU A 629 32.73 -5.87 -41.18
N MET A 630 32.76 -5.69 -39.86
CA MET A 630 33.87 -5.88 -38.92
C MET A 630 34.92 -6.95 -39.30
N GLN A 631 36.14 -6.51 -39.61
CA GLN A 631 37.34 -7.18 -39.09
C GLN A 631 37.92 -6.29 -37.97
N LEU A 632 37.45 -6.51 -36.75
CA LEU A 632 38.12 -6.01 -35.56
C LEU A 632 39.45 -6.79 -35.39
N PRO A 633 40.57 -6.13 -35.03
CA PRO A 633 41.80 -6.81 -34.70
C PRO A 633 41.67 -7.37 -33.28
N ASP A 634 41.04 -8.55 -33.15
CA ASP A 634 41.36 -9.55 -32.13
C ASP A 634 40.54 -10.81 -32.42
N GLY A 635 41.24 -11.95 -32.51
CA GLY A 635 40.72 -13.24 -32.97
C GLY A 635 39.73 -13.91 -32.01
N GLY A 636 38.52 -13.37 -31.89
CA GLY A 636 37.39 -13.99 -31.20
C GLY A 636 36.13 -13.96 -32.06
N GLN A 637 35.87 -15.03 -32.79
CA GLN A 637 34.57 -15.25 -33.44
C GLN A 637 33.45 -15.26 -32.38
N ARG A 638 32.54 -14.29 -32.43
CA ARG A 638 31.14 -14.52 -32.02
C ARG A 638 30.36 -14.99 -33.25
N PRO A 639 29.44 -15.95 -33.12
CA PRO A 639 28.68 -16.46 -34.26
C PRO A 639 27.83 -15.34 -34.85
N GLY A 640 28.02 -15.08 -36.14
CA GLY A 640 27.32 -14.02 -36.87
C GLY A 640 25.82 -14.25 -36.91
N ILE A 641 25.07 -13.21 -36.60
CA ILE A 641 23.69 -13.06 -37.04
C ILE A 641 23.79 -12.55 -38.47
N ALA A 642 23.54 -13.47 -39.41
CA ALA A 642 23.41 -13.15 -40.82
C ALA A 642 22.32 -12.09 -41.01
N GLY A 643 22.56 -11.14 -41.91
CA GLY A 643 21.58 -10.13 -42.32
C GLY A 643 20.19 -10.72 -42.49
N SER A 644 19.23 -10.13 -41.78
CA SER A 644 17.81 -10.44 -41.85
C SER A 644 17.28 -10.06 -43.23
N ARG A 645 17.48 -10.93 -44.22
CA ARG A 645 16.50 -11.06 -45.29
C ARG A 645 15.26 -11.67 -44.64
N ARG A 646 14.20 -10.86 -44.50
CA ARG A 646 12.84 -11.32 -44.19
C ARG A 646 12.57 -12.61 -44.97
N LEU A 647 12.45 -13.72 -44.26
CA LEU A 647 11.77 -14.90 -44.79
C LEU A 647 10.28 -14.52 -44.84
N PRO A 648 9.61 -14.62 -46.00
CA PRO A 648 8.20 -14.30 -46.08
C PRO A 648 7.40 -15.21 -45.14
N HIS A 649 6.41 -14.60 -44.48
CA HIS A 649 5.58 -15.16 -43.41
C HIS A 649 4.85 -16.47 -43.77
N GLU A 650 4.90 -16.93 -45.02
CA GLU A 650 4.37 -18.22 -45.48
C GLU A 650 5.24 -19.44 -45.10
N LYS A 651 6.53 -19.27 -44.76
CA LYS A 651 7.39 -20.41 -44.40
C LYS A 651 7.38 -20.81 -42.91
N VAL A 652 6.85 -19.97 -42.03
CA VAL A 652 6.68 -20.32 -40.61
C VAL A 652 5.44 -21.22 -40.41
N LEU A 653 4.39 -21.02 -41.21
CA LEU A 653 3.22 -21.92 -41.22
C LEU A 653 3.53 -23.30 -41.83
N ALA A 654 4.41 -23.37 -42.83
CA ALA A 654 4.86 -24.65 -43.41
C ALA A 654 5.77 -25.46 -42.46
N ALA A 655 6.57 -24.79 -41.60
CA ALA A 655 7.41 -25.46 -40.60
C ALA A 655 6.59 -26.00 -39.41
N VAL A 656 5.47 -25.36 -39.06
CA VAL A 656 4.56 -25.82 -37.99
C VAL A 656 3.66 -26.97 -38.47
N GLN A 657 3.26 -27.02 -39.74
CA GLN A 657 2.49 -28.14 -40.30
C GLN A 657 3.32 -29.42 -40.52
N HIS A 658 4.63 -29.31 -40.78
CA HIS A 658 5.50 -30.47 -40.95
C HIS A 658 5.93 -31.15 -39.64
N LEU A 659 5.77 -30.48 -38.49
CA LEU A 659 6.06 -31.06 -37.17
C LEU A 659 4.83 -31.76 -36.53
N THR A 660 3.64 -31.63 -37.12
CA THR A 660 2.40 -32.27 -36.64
C THR A 660 2.01 -33.55 -37.39
N SER A 661 2.77 -34.00 -38.40
CA SER A 661 2.40 -35.17 -39.23
C SER A 661 3.29 -36.41 -39.07
N SER A 662 4.22 -36.46 -38.11
CA SER A 662 5.07 -37.65 -37.93
C SER A 662 5.42 -37.94 -36.47
N SER A 663 4.44 -38.37 -35.68
CA SER A 663 4.66 -39.24 -34.52
C SER A 663 3.33 -39.76 -33.97
N GLY A 664 2.72 -40.70 -34.70
CA GLY A 664 1.85 -41.66 -34.04
C GLY A 664 2.71 -42.59 -33.19
N LEU A 665 2.68 -42.43 -31.86
CA LEU A 665 2.89 -43.52 -30.88
C LEU A 665 2.65 -43.03 -29.43
N ARG A 666 1.62 -43.63 -28.83
CA ARG A 666 1.34 -43.90 -27.41
C ARG A 666 1.20 -42.75 -26.40
N ARG A 667 -0.06 -42.59 -25.96
CA ARG A 667 -0.47 -42.13 -24.63
C ARG A 667 0.16 -42.99 -23.54
N GLU A 668 0.93 -42.39 -22.64
CA GLU A 668 1.01 -42.83 -21.25
C GLU A 668 0.97 -41.62 -20.31
N SER A 669 0.18 -41.78 -19.25
CA SER A 669 -0.08 -40.78 -18.22
C SER A 669 1.11 -40.69 -17.28
N PHE A 670 1.54 -39.50 -16.86
CA PHE A 670 2.20 -39.36 -15.57
C PHE A 670 1.86 -38.03 -14.89
N ARG A 671 1.15 -38.16 -13.77
CA ARG A 671 1.03 -37.20 -12.67
C ARG A 671 2.40 -36.92 -12.06
N GLY A 672 2.61 -35.68 -11.61
CA GLY A 672 3.25 -35.43 -10.31
C GLY A 672 4.41 -34.42 -10.27
N LYS A 673 4.25 -33.43 -9.38
CA LYS A 673 5.26 -32.71 -8.56
C LYS A 673 6.32 -31.90 -9.35
N TYR A 674 6.41 -30.58 -9.22
CA TYR A 674 6.49 -29.74 -8.01
C TYR A 674 5.83 -28.38 -8.21
#